data_AF-A0A7C6W5L0-F1
#
_entry.id   AF-A0A7C6W5L0-F1
#
_cell.length_a   1.000
_cell.length_b   1.000
_cell.length_c   1.000
_cell.angle_alpha   90.00
_cell.angle_beta   90.00
_cell.angle_gamma   90.00
#
_symmetry.space_group_name_H-M   'P 1'
#
loop_
_entity.id
_entity.type
_entity.pdbx_description
1 polymer ?
#
loop_
_entity_poly.entity_id
_entity_poly.type
_entity_poly.pdbx_seq_one_letter_code
_entity_poly.pdbx_strand_id
1 'polypeptide(L)'
;MSQLKHIKKIASLVLIFSLVLFLVSCTKSTKVPYGDIDDSTYLTLGNNITVTEKELYDAYRKQGATTLASMFDEILFEEQIELVQKLLGDSALTDADEAVFTREELREELNNLILESMFSTTDVETIKLFGSLRTQVAVERFVDSVFTLNNSINREELFEELLDHVNTSLETEEDFKFFEFDELLGNYELRLAQKIYAKEILLVDVDRDEEDNTDFIKELDVINYYKNNVRNRHDVDVFIFNFRHVSEATAVLRDLVIEHEDGTIEKYGSVKADASGNWYFIPDIRTPEVFDNLSHPDYTHVKDILNNLDIAFDTPISDRDFYRFYSSYTPNSNRLPSAGLPDIRIPAEDILEFFIVAYNMVNGNRPVDLEFYRENGTLQYLDGSEFNTLYNYEDLTALGTSLRSYIYDSLYVDEEDKKAYSSLRASGNLRYLIFKLEDHAETDLIAEEKDEDDNDQWIEDLTEENLANIAEWRTEIAESRLTTSYVSRKVNELLEDTEIDIYDNILRSFYEDAYGYEGTTKNNDGNVIATINGTDISPRDLFNQMDKAFGVSLALDLATNKYLLSTKDDHLSSDDIKGFEKDFKDLINAFSNDEFAQAGYPSSVGRAKFLLSVFGAENNQEAIELGFIIPELRSNFSTDYESHYDNFYEKLATLTNRHYEEYKGVTVSHLLVYFDENGDGTPDNPQEYLEKLTEARRTEILEGILELMIGNEGIYENLASDVDFSDVKGGLTLLASEVNNAGRVPLNNNTRNTWTEFAKLGINLKFEDLGSQITNTSNFITGSSTLDTVFYDRAMALHDAIINQFDEAKTGLEFLDFYPYNSLILEGNTDEEGNQEDVMNQELTTDILENVLMSDFGFHFILVTGVDAKLDFDYDGENDVNENYQFELDDKTYNIYNDDVAISASQIEYYIVGNEQESGASMPTSVSRAFTKHFTPIFDRYNTNSYMQREIFFKALDEMGVTLHKSDANAFELIREVNKRQFFDYLNERPNLEFDANYEALYGDWFEILEG
;
A
#
# COMPACT_ATOMS: atom_id res chain seq x y z
N MET A 1 9.02 -17.11 -7.53
CA MET A 1 9.65 -16.60 -8.78
C MET A 1 10.08 -17.68 -9.81
N SER A 2 9.96 -19.00 -9.56
CA SER A 2 10.36 -20.04 -10.54
C SER A 2 9.25 -20.45 -11.54
N GLN A 3 7.97 -20.34 -11.19
CA GLN A 3 6.85 -20.70 -12.09
C GLN A 3 6.71 -19.74 -13.29
N LEU A 4 6.94 -18.43 -13.11
CA LEU A 4 6.98 -17.46 -14.20
C LEU A 4 8.12 -17.69 -15.21
N LYS A 5 9.20 -18.37 -14.79
CA LYS A 5 10.30 -18.76 -15.69
C LYS A 5 9.93 -19.95 -16.57
N HIS A 6 9.02 -20.84 -16.15
CA HIS A 6 8.58 -21.95 -17.00
C HIS A 6 7.61 -21.50 -18.10
N ILE A 7 6.67 -20.60 -17.78
CA ILE A 7 5.69 -20.09 -18.75
C ILE A 7 6.36 -19.18 -19.82
N LYS A 8 7.34 -18.34 -19.42
CA LYS A 8 8.14 -17.54 -20.38
C LYS A 8 9.09 -18.39 -21.24
N LYS A 9 9.54 -19.56 -20.74
CA LYS A 9 10.38 -20.51 -21.50
C LYS A 9 9.59 -21.29 -22.56
N ILE A 10 8.31 -21.56 -22.32
CA ILE A 10 7.42 -22.25 -23.28
C ILE A 10 6.98 -21.31 -24.42
N ALA A 11 6.72 -20.03 -24.12
CA ALA A 11 6.36 -19.04 -25.14
C ALA A 11 7.49 -18.76 -26.18
N SER A 12 8.74 -19.10 -25.85
CA SER A 12 9.90 -18.92 -26.73
C SER A 12 10.10 -20.05 -27.75
N LEU A 13 9.30 -21.12 -27.68
CA LEU A 13 9.52 -22.38 -28.43
C LEU A 13 8.73 -22.49 -29.74
N VAL A 14 7.91 -21.49 -30.11
CA VAL A 14 6.95 -21.53 -31.24
C VAL A 14 7.47 -20.90 -32.56
N LEU A 15 8.74 -20.52 -32.64
CA LEU A 15 9.30 -19.91 -33.85
C LEU A 15 10.49 -20.73 -34.38
N ILE A 16 10.28 -21.64 -35.35
CA ILE A 16 11.13 -21.91 -36.55
C ILE A 16 10.75 -23.21 -37.32
N PHE A 17 10.85 -23.08 -38.65
CA PHE A 17 10.58 -23.89 -39.85
C PHE A 17 11.04 -25.39 -40.01
N SER A 18 10.16 -26.17 -40.69
CA SER A 18 10.29 -27.07 -41.88
C SER A 18 11.43 -28.12 -42.11
N LEU A 19 10.97 -29.34 -42.46
CA LEU A 19 11.45 -30.38 -43.43
C LEU A 19 12.38 -31.57 -42.97
N VAL A 20 11.72 -32.75 -42.79
CA VAL A 20 12.02 -34.14 -43.28
C VAL A 20 12.94 -35.13 -42.50
N LEU A 21 12.24 -36.18 -41.95
CA LEU A 21 12.55 -37.63 -41.68
C LEU A 21 13.76 -37.98 -40.77
N PHE A 22 13.67 -38.80 -39.71
CA PHE A 22 13.07 -40.15 -39.53
C PHE A 22 12.65 -40.43 -38.06
N LEU A 23 11.57 -41.18 -37.87
CA LEU A 23 11.07 -41.68 -36.57
C LEU A 23 11.82 -42.95 -36.13
N VAL A 24 12.36 -42.95 -34.91
CA VAL A 24 12.70 -44.18 -34.16
C VAL A 24 12.15 -44.02 -32.75
N SER A 25 11.14 -44.83 -32.40
CA SER A 25 10.74 -45.04 -31.01
C SER A 25 11.59 -46.17 -30.42
N CYS A 26 11.97 -46.03 -29.15
CA CYS A 26 12.61 -47.10 -28.40
C CYS A 26 11.87 -47.25 -27.07
N THR A 27 11.04 -48.28 -27.02
CA THR A 27 10.31 -48.76 -25.84
C THR A 27 11.27 -49.45 -24.86
N LYS A 28 11.47 -48.89 -23.67
CA LYS A 28 11.94 -49.66 -22.49
C LYS A 28 10.80 -49.66 -21.47
N SER A 29 10.46 -50.83 -20.94
CA SER A 29 9.45 -50.94 -19.88
C SER A 29 9.99 -50.29 -18.61
N THR A 30 9.35 -49.20 -18.20
CA THR A 30 9.60 -48.50 -16.94
C THR A 30 8.90 -49.24 -15.81
N LYS A 31 9.64 -49.62 -14.76
CA LYS A 31 9.06 -50.06 -13.49
C LYS A 31 8.56 -48.82 -12.77
N VAL A 32 7.29 -48.81 -12.35
CA VAL A 32 6.64 -47.71 -11.62
C VAL A 32 6.20 -48.24 -10.25
N PRO A 33 6.54 -47.55 -9.15
CA PRO A 33 6.11 -47.94 -7.81
C PRO A 33 4.66 -47.49 -7.58
N TYR A 34 3.68 -48.30 -7.99
CA TYR A 34 2.26 -48.01 -7.73
C TYR A 34 1.82 -48.34 -6.29
N GLY A 35 2.56 -49.17 -5.57
CA GLY A 35 2.16 -49.62 -4.24
C GLY A 35 0.77 -50.27 -4.22
N ASP A 36 -0.14 -49.68 -3.45
CA ASP A 36 -1.56 -50.06 -3.35
C ASP A 36 -2.50 -49.20 -4.22
N ILE A 37 -1.96 -48.28 -5.03
CA ILE A 37 -2.72 -47.44 -5.95
C ILE A 37 -3.14 -48.28 -7.16
N ASP A 38 -4.44 -48.25 -7.47
CA ASP A 38 -5.05 -49.08 -8.50
C ASP A 38 -6.06 -48.31 -9.38
N ASP A 39 -6.75 -49.03 -10.27
CA ASP A 39 -7.77 -48.46 -11.16
C ASP A 39 -9.10 -48.16 -10.44
N SER A 40 -9.10 -47.97 -9.12
CA SER A 40 -10.29 -47.54 -8.38
C SER A 40 -10.76 -46.17 -8.86
N THR A 41 -12.08 -46.02 -9.03
CA THR A 41 -12.68 -44.78 -9.49
C THR A 41 -12.55 -43.70 -8.44
N TYR A 42 -12.02 -42.54 -8.84
CA TYR A 42 -11.92 -41.33 -8.02
C TYR A 42 -13.07 -40.36 -8.38
N LEU A 43 -13.25 -40.10 -9.68
CA LEU A 43 -14.28 -39.22 -10.22
C LEU A 43 -14.99 -39.89 -11.39
N THR A 44 -16.30 -39.69 -11.49
CA THR A 44 -17.12 -40.03 -12.67
C THR A 44 -17.79 -38.77 -13.19
N LEU A 45 -17.80 -38.61 -14.51
CA LEU A 45 -18.48 -37.56 -15.24
C LEU A 45 -19.53 -38.20 -16.15
N GLY A 46 -20.81 -37.95 -15.84
CA GLY A 46 -21.93 -38.62 -16.48
C GLY A 46 -21.85 -40.15 -16.37
N ASN A 47 -22.11 -40.87 -17.48
CA ASN A 47 -22.10 -42.33 -17.50
C ASN A 47 -20.86 -42.96 -18.16
N ASN A 48 -19.98 -42.16 -18.76
CA ASN A 48 -18.99 -42.66 -19.74
C ASN A 48 -17.56 -42.22 -19.50
N ILE A 49 -17.31 -41.17 -18.69
CA ILE A 49 -15.96 -40.67 -18.41
C ILE A 49 -15.64 -40.94 -16.95
N THR A 50 -14.51 -41.62 -16.70
CA THR A 50 -14.03 -41.95 -15.36
C THR A 50 -12.58 -41.53 -15.21
N VAL A 51 -12.23 -40.96 -14.06
CA VAL A 51 -10.85 -40.75 -13.63
C VAL A 51 -10.56 -41.71 -12.48
N THR A 52 -9.48 -42.46 -12.59
CA THR A 52 -9.04 -43.44 -11.59
C THR A 52 -7.93 -42.88 -10.70
N GLU A 53 -7.74 -43.47 -9.51
CA GLU A 53 -6.59 -43.11 -8.64
C GLU A 53 -5.25 -43.28 -9.36
N LYS A 54 -5.12 -44.35 -10.15
CA LYS A 54 -3.91 -44.58 -10.93
C LYS A 54 -3.62 -43.47 -11.93
N GLU A 55 -4.62 -43.00 -12.67
CA GLU A 55 -4.46 -41.89 -13.62
C GLU A 55 -4.13 -40.58 -12.89
N LEU A 56 -4.75 -40.34 -11.73
CA LEU A 56 -4.47 -39.19 -10.89
C LEU A 56 -3.03 -39.24 -10.36
N TYR A 57 -2.58 -40.42 -9.90
CA TYR A 57 -1.21 -40.64 -9.46
C TYR A 57 -0.20 -40.46 -10.59
N ASP A 58 -0.50 -40.94 -11.80
CA ASP A 58 0.34 -40.74 -12.97
C ASP A 58 0.50 -39.23 -13.30
N ALA A 59 -0.53 -38.43 -13.07
CA ALA A 59 -0.44 -36.98 -13.17
C ALA A 59 0.35 -36.34 -12.00
N TYR A 60 0.12 -36.80 -10.76
CA TYR A 60 0.89 -36.36 -9.59
C TYR A 60 2.38 -36.56 -9.73
N ARG A 61 2.83 -37.71 -10.26
CA ARG A 61 4.27 -37.95 -10.47
C ARG A 61 4.94 -36.90 -11.37
N LYS A 62 4.17 -36.23 -12.23
CA LYS A 62 4.66 -35.17 -13.14
C LYS A 62 4.80 -33.80 -12.44
N GLN A 63 4.14 -33.58 -11.30
CA GLN A 63 4.17 -32.31 -10.56
C GLN A 63 4.56 -32.45 -9.07
N GLY A 64 4.80 -33.67 -8.60
CA GLY A 64 5.01 -33.99 -7.19
C GLY A 64 6.42 -33.72 -6.66
N ALA A 65 7.32 -33.15 -7.47
CA ALA A 65 8.70 -32.89 -7.04
C ALA A 65 8.75 -31.96 -5.83
N THR A 66 7.93 -30.91 -5.80
CA THR A 66 7.85 -29.97 -4.67
C THR A 66 7.20 -30.61 -3.44
N THR A 67 6.14 -31.40 -3.61
CA THR A 67 5.54 -32.15 -2.49
C THR A 67 6.54 -33.16 -1.91
N LEU A 68 7.27 -33.87 -2.76
CA LEU A 68 8.31 -34.80 -2.31
C LEU A 68 9.44 -34.07 -1.58
N ALA A 69 9.88 -32.90 -2.05
CA ALA A 69 10.87 -32.07 -1.36
C ALA A 69 10.35 -31.64 0.03
N SER A 70 9.09 -31.20 0.14
CA SER A 70 8.46 -30.90 1.43
C SER A 70 8.42 -32.11 2.36
N MET A 71 8.11 -33.30 1.85
CA MET A 71 8.12 -34.53 2.64
C MET A 71 9.54 -34.92 3.08
N PHE A 72 10.56 -34.62 2.27
CA PHE A 72 11.95 -34.78 2.69
C PHE A 72 12.31 -33.83 3.81
N ASP A 73 11.91 -32.56 3.69
CA ASP A 73 12.13 -31.55 4.73
C ASP A 73 11.40 -31.95 6.03
N GLU A 74 10.14 -32.40 5.97
CA GLU A 74 9.39 -32.91 7.13
C GLU A 74 10.14 -34.04 7.87
N ILE A 75 10.80 -34.94 7.14
CA ILE A 75 11.59 -36.02 7.73
C ILE A 75 12.92 -35.50 8.28
N LEU A 76 13.57 -34.54 7.61
CA LEU A 76 14.85 -33.97 8.06
C LEU A 76 14.71 -33.12 9.31
N PHE A 77 13.60 -32.40 9.44
CA PHE A 77 13.31 -31.48 10.53
C PHE A 77 12.35 -32.08 11.57
N GLU A 78 12.17 -33.41 11.61
CA GLU A 78 11.24 -34.09 12.53
C GLU A 78 11.48 -33.68 13.99
N GLU A 79 12.75 -33.61 14.43
CA GLU A 79 13.11 -33.18 15.80
C GLU A 79 12.69 -31.72 16.08
N GLN A 80 12.93 -30.81 15.13
CA GLN A 80 12.53 -29.41 15.27
C GLN A 80 11.01 -29.24 15.15
N ILE A 81 10.31 -30.04 14.34
CA ILE A 81 8.84 -30.03 14.25
C ILE A 81 8.23 -30.46 15.59
N GLU A 82 8.75 -31.52 16.22
CA GLU A 82 8.32 -31.91 17.57
C GLU A 82 8.53 -30.78 18.59
N LEU A 83 9.64 -30.04 18.47
CA LEU A 83 9.92 -28.89 19.31
C LEU A 83 8.94 -27.73 19.05
N VAL A 84 8.64 -27.41 17.79
CA VAL A 84 7.61 -26.41 17.42
C VAL A 84 6.27 -26.77 18.04
N GLN A 85 5.81 -28.02 17.87
CA GLN A 85 4.54 -28.49 18.43
C GLN A 85 4.50 -28.36 19.97
N LYS A 86 5.63 -28.61 20.63
CA LYS A 86 5.75 -28.49 22.08
C LYS A 86 5.73 -27.03 22.56
N LEU A 87 6.42 -26.14 21.85
CA LEU A 87 6.51 -24.71 22.17
C LEU A 87 5.17 -24.01 21.90
N LEU A 88 4.51 -24.32 20.79
CA LEU A 88 3.19 -23.76 20.45
C LEU A 88 2.07 -24.31 21.35
N GLY A 89 2.11 -25.60 21.68
CA GLY A 89 1.12 -26.24 22.54
C GLY A 89 1.32 -25.99 24.05
N ASP A 90 0.44 -26.56 24.86
CA ASP A 90 0.45 -26.43 26.33
C ASP A 90 1.32 -27.46 27.07
N SER A 91 2.21 -28.13 26.34
CA SER A 91 3.10 -29.14 26.92
C SER A 91 4.05 -28.54 27.95
N ALA A 92 4.45 -29.33 28.94
CA ALA A 92 5.45 -28.91 29.92
C ALA A 92 6.83 -28.74 29.24
N LEU A 93 7.44 -27.57 29.42
CA LEU A 93 8.74 -27.21 28.89
C LEU A 93 9.85 -27.46 29.90
N THR A 94 11.05 -27.68 29.39
CA THR A 94 12.32 -27.71 30.11
C THR A 94 13.19 -26.56 29.62
N ASP A 95 14.18 -26.14 30.41
CA ASP A 95 15.13 -25.10 30.02
C ASP A 95 15.85 -25.40 28.68
N ALA A 96 15.94 -26.68 28.30
CA ALA A 96 16.54 -27.08 27.03
C ALA A 96 15.61 -26.87 25.83
N ASP A 97 14.28 -26.94 26.04
CA ASP A 97 13.30 -26.71 24.97
C ASP A 97 13.27 -25.22 24.58
N GLU A 98 13.50 -24.33 25.54
CA GLU A 98 13.48 -22.87 25.34
C GLU A 98 14.87 -22.27 25.08
N ALA A 99 15.88 -23.10 24.84
CA ALA A 99 17.27 -22.65 24.68
C ALA A 99 17.52 -21.89 23.37
N VAL A 100 16.68 -22.11 22.35
CA VAL A 100 16.82 -21.52 21.01
C VAL A 100 15.73 -20.48 20.77
N PHE A 101 14.48 -20.86 21.04
CA PHE A 101 13.32 -19.98 21.02
C PHE A 101 12.54 -20.19 22.30
N THR A 102 12.16 -19.11 22.96
CA THR A 102 11.16 -19.20 24.04
C THR A 102 9.78 -19.52 23.46
N ARG A 103 8.85 -19.99 24.29
CA ARG A 103 7.46 -20.19 23.86
C ARG A 103 6.85 -18.89 23.34
N GLU A 104 7.10 -17.78 24.03
CA GLU A 104 6.61 -16.46 23.67
C GLU A 104 7.14 -16.03 22.30
N GLU A 105 8.46 -16.08 22.08
CA GLU A 105 9.08 -15.70 20.79
C GLU A 105 8.53 -16.52 19.61
N LEU A 106 8.32 -17.84 19.78
CA LEU A 106 7.83 -18.68 18.69
C LEU A 106 6.35 -18.42 18.38
N ARG A 107 5.55 -18.11 19.39
CA ARG A 107 4.13 -17.75 19.21
C ARG A 107 3.98 -16.39 18.53
N GLU A 108 4.82 -15.43 18.89
CA GLU A 108 4.91 -14.12 18.21
C GLU A 108 5.31 -14.30 16.74
N GLU A 109 6.33 -15.12 16.45
CA GLU A 109 6.70 -15.44 15.07
C GLU A 109 5.55 -16.05 14.28
N LEU A 110 4.80 -16.99 14.86
CA LEU A 110 3.62 -17.57 14.22
C LEU A 110 2.56 -16.50 13.93
N ASN A 111 2.28 -15.62 14.90
CA ASN A 111 1.33 -14.53 14.71
C ASN A 111 1.76 -13.64 13.55
N ASN A 112 3.02 -13.22 13.52
CA ASN A 112 3.56 -12.37 12.47
C ASN A 112 3.52 -13.04 11.09
N LEU A 113 3.77 -14.35 11.00
CA LEU A 113 3.60 -15.10 9.76
C LEU A 113 2.16 -15.13 9.25
N ILE A 114 1.18 -15.28 10.16
CA ILE A 114 -0.24 -15.34 9.81
C ILE A 114 -0.80 -13.95 9.49
N LEU A 115 -0.46 -12.93 10.28
CA LEU A 115 -0.83 -11.53 10.03
C LEU A 115 -0.30 -11.07 8.67
N GLU A 116 0.97 -11.32 8.37
CA GLU A 116 1.54 -11.00 7.06
C GLU A 116 0.82 -11.76 5.92
N SER A 117 0.45 -13.03 6.14
CA SER A 117 -0.27 -13.82 5.13
C SER A 117 -1.72 -13.34 4.92
N MET A 118 -2.36 -12.83 5.97
CA MET A 118 -3.77 -12.42 5.97
C MET A 118 -3.94 -10.95 5.54
N PHE A 119 -3.12 -10.05 6.09
CA PHE A 119 -3.23 -8.60 5.96
C PHE A 119 -2.10 -7.95 5.15
N SER A 120 -1.04 -8.69 4.81
CA SER A 120 0.18 -8.16 4.16
C SER A 120 0.93 -7.12 5.01
N THR A 121 0.74 -7.17 6.33
CA THR A 121 1.48 -6.39 7.34
C THR A 121 1.39 -7.12 8.68
N THR A 122 2.37 -6.91 9.55
CA THR A 122 2.32 -7.31 10.96
C THR A 122 1.89 -6.17 11.88
N ASP A 123 1.94 -4.92 11.38
CA ASP A 123 1.61 -3.72 12.16
C ASP A 123 0.13 -3.69 12.54
N VAL A 124 -0.14 -3.93 13.83
CA VAL A 124 -1.48 -3.95 14.41
C VAL A 124 -2.15 -2.59 14.32
N GLU A 125 -1.42 -1.48 14.39
CA GLU A 125 -2.01 -0.15 14.24
C GLU A 125 -2.53 0.06 12.83
N THR A 126 -1.78 -0.38 11.80
CA THR A 126 -2.28 -0.40 10.43
C THR A 126 -3.53 -1.29 10.29
N ILE A 127 -3.57 -2.46 10.94
CA ILE A 127 -4.72 -3.38 10.88
C ILE A 127 -5.95 -2.79 11.59
N LYS A 128 -5.78 -2.09 12.71
CA LYS A 128 -6.87 -1.38 13.42
C LYS A 128 -7.56 -0.35 12.54
N LEU A 129 -6.83 0.27 11.61
CA LEU A 129 -7.36 1.23 10.65
C LEU A 129 -8.13 0.55 9.49
N PHE A 130 -8.13 -0.77 9.39
CA PHE A 130 -8.92 -1.46 8.39
C PHE A 130 -10.41 -1.43 8.78
N GLY A 131 -11.24 -0.89 7.90
CA GLY A 131 -12.69 -1.01 8.03
C GLY A 131 -13.15 -2.47 8.00
N SER A 132 -14.33 -2.73 8.57
CA SER A 132 -14.97 -4.05 8.70
C SER A 132 -14.97 -4.88 7.41
N LEU A 133 -15.37 -4.28 6.28
CA LEU A 133 -15.34 -4.96 4.97
C LEU A 133 -13.92 -5.39 4.56
N ARG A 134 -12.90 -4.55 4.76
CA ARG A 134 -11.51 -4.88 4.40
C ARG A 134 -10.98 -6.02 5.26
N THR A 135 -11.27 -6.00 6.55
CA THR A 135 -10.93 -7.07 7.49
C THR A 135 -11.60 -8.38 7.08
N GLN A 136 -12.90 -8.35 6.81
CA GLN A 136 -13.65 -9.52 6.34
C GLN A 136 -13.06 -10.12 5.05
N VAL A 137 -12.78 -9.29 4.04
CA VAL A 137 -12.19 -9.73 2.77
C VAL A 137 -10.79 -10.33 2.96
N ALA A 138 -9.98 -9.75 3.84
CA ALA A 138 -8.65 -10.28 4.16
C ALA A 138 -8.72 -11.68 4.81
N VAL A 139 -9.57 -11.83 5.83
CA VAL A 139 -9.81 -13.13 6.49
C VAL A 139 -10.36 -14.15 5.48
N GLU A 140 -11.32 -13.75 4.65
CA GLU A 140 -11.93 -14.67 3.69
C GLU A 140 -10.94 -15.17 2.64
N ARG A 141 -10.12 -14.26 2.08
CA ARG A 141 -9.03 -14.61 1.15
C ARG A 141 -8.04 -15.56 1.78
N PHE A 142 -7.67 -15.30 3.03
CA PHE A 142 -6.76 -16.15 3.78
C PHE A 142 -7.34 -17.55 3.97
N VAL A 143 -8.58 -17.67 4.44
CA VAL A 143 -9.24 -18.96 4.63
C VAL A 143 -9.41 -19.73 3.31
N ASP A 144 -9.76 -19.05 2.20
CA ASP A 144 -9.79 -19.68 0.88
C ASP A 144 -8.42 -20.19 0.46
N SER A 145 -7.34 -19.44 0.76
CA SER A 145 -5.98 -19.90 0.49
C SER A 145 -5.62 -21.15 1.31
N VAL A 146 -5.98 -21.19 2.60
CA VAL A 146 -5.76 -22.35 3.48
C VAL A 146 -6.56 -23.55 2.98
N PHE A 147 -7.83 -23.36 2.57
CA PHE A 147 -8.66 -24.40 1.97
C PHE A 147 -8.07 -24.94 0.66
N THR A 148 -7.47 -24.08 -0.18
CA THR A 148 -6.82 -24.55 -1.41
C THR A 148 -5.58 -25.41 -1.16
N LEU A 149 -4.92 -25.24 -0.01
CA LEU A 149 -3.80 -26.08 0.41
C LEU A 149 -4.27 -27.38 1.07
N ASN A 150 -5.40 -27.33 1.79
CA ASN A 150 -6.00 -28.48 2.43
C ASN A 150 -7.52 -28.45 2.33
N ASN A 151 -8.07 -29.13 1.33
CA ASN A 151 -9.52 -29.16 1.08
C ASN A 151 -10.33 -29.99 2.10
N SER A 152 -9.69 -30.57 3.12
CA SER A 152 -10.37 -31.32 4.18
C SER A 152 -10.84 -30.44 5.35
N ILE A 153 -10.45 -29.17 5.40
CA ILE A 153 -10.84 -28.27 6.49
C ILE A 153 -12.30 -27.84 6.35
N ASN A 154 -12.97 -27.58 7.48
CA ASN A 154 -14.27 -26.92 7.44
C ASN A 154 -14.08 -25.41 7.23
N ARG A 155 -14.12 -25.02 5.96
CA ARG A 155 -13.85 -23.65 5.52
C ARG A 155 -14.74 -22.60 6.16
N GLU A 156 -16.05 -22.87 6.28
CA GLU A 156 -16.98 -21.86 6.82
C GLU A 156 -16.81 -21.69 8.33
N GLU A 157 -16.58 -22.79 9.06
CA GLU A 157 -16.27 -22.77 10.50
C GLU A 157 -14.98 -21.99 10.76
N LEU A 158 -13.91 -22.29 10.01
CA LEU A 158 -12.64 -21.56 10.15
C LEU A 158 -12.77 -20.06 9.83
N PHE A 159 -13.57 -19.71 8.82
CA PHE A 159 -13.84 -18.30 8.49
C PHE A 159 -14.59 -17.57 9.60
N GLU A 160 -15.69 -18.16 10.12
CA GLU A 160 -16.46 -17.56 11.21
C GLU A 160 -15.61 -17.38 12.47
N GLU A 161 -14.85 -18.41 12.87
CA GLU A 161 -14.00 -18.37 14.06
C GLU A 161 -12.86 -17.35 13.92
N LEU A 162 -12.15 -17.33 12.78
CA LEU A 162 -11.07 -16.36 12.57
C LEU A 162 -11.58 -14.92 12.46
N LEU A 163 -12.73 -14.69 11.83
CA LEU A 163 -13.28 -13.34 11.72
C LEU A 163 -13.69 -12.80 13.09
N ASP A 164 -14.36 -13.61 13.92
CA ASP A 164 -14.70 -13.22 15.30
C ASP A 164 -13.44 -12.96 16.14
N HIS A 165 -12.44 -13.84 16.00
CA HIS A 165 -11.18 -13.73 16.73
C HIS A 165 -10.39 -12.47 16.36
N VAL A 166 -10.23 -12.19 15.07
CA VAL A 166 -9.57 -10.97 14.59
C VAL A 166 -10.29 -9.72 15.08
N ASN A 167 -11.63 -9.70 15.05
CA ASN A 167 -12.40 -8.53 15.50
C ASN A 167 -12.34 -8.29 17.01
N THR A 168 -11.93 -9.29 17.80
CA THR A 168 -11.90 -9.20 19.27
C THR A 168 -10.49 -9.10 19.86
N SER A 169 -9.44 -9.39 19.08
CA SER A 169 -8.04 -9.49 19.55
C SER A 169 -7.13 -8.33 19.10
N LEU A 170 -7.67 -7.11 18.92
CA LEU A 170 -6.96 -5.99 18.29
C LEU A 170 -6.13 -5.10 19.23
N GLU A 171 -5.59 -5.55 20.38
CA GLU A 171 -4.81 -4.63 21.23
C GLU A 171 -3.30 -4.67 20.90
N THR A 172 -2.71 -5.87 20.83
CA THR A 172 -1.27 -6.10 20.55
C THR A 172 -1.05 -7.34 19.66
N GLU A 173 0.15 -7.49 19.06
CA GLU A 173 0.51 -8.67 18.23
C GLU A 173 0.37 -10.00 19.02
N GLU A 174 0.63 -9.98 20.33
CA GLU A 174 0.54 -11.15 21.20
C GLU A 174 -0.92 -11.62 21.45
N ASP A 175 -1.90 -10.73 21.26
CA ASP A 175 -3.31 -11.03 21.56
C ASP A 175 -3.96 -11.95 20.52
N PHE A 176 -3.40 -12.03 19.31
CA PHE A 176 -3.96 -12.81 18.21
C PHE A 176 -3.85 -14.33 18.40
N LYS A 177 -2.96 -14.85 19.23
CA LYS A 177 -2.93 -16.27 19.66
C LYS A 177 -3.30 -17.31 18.59
N PHE A 178 -2.80 -17.18 17.36
CA PHE A 178 -3.22 -18.05 16.26
C PHE A 178 -2.81 -19.52 16.46
N PHE A 179 -1.93 -19.79 17.44
CA PHE A 179 -1.58 -21.13 17.88
C PHE A 179 -2.77 -21.95 18.44
N GLU A 180 -3.91 -21.32 18.72
CA GLU A 180 -5.14 -21.99 19.16
C GLU A 180 -5.93 -22.63 18.00
N PHE A 181 -5.56 -22.36 16.74
CA PHE A 181 -6.22 -22.88 15.54
C PHE A 181 -5.41 -24.03 14.91
N ASP A 182 -5.78 -25.27 15.21
CA ASP A 182 -5.11 -26.49 14.73
C ASP A 182 -5.03 -26.53 13.18
N GLU A 183 -6.04 -26.02 12.48
CA GLU A 183 -6.11 -25.94 11.02
C GLU A 183 -5.02 -25.04 10.42
N LEU A 184 -4.50 -24.07 11.18
CA LEU A 184 -3.45 -23.16 10.74
C LEU A 184 -2.06 -23.74 11.00
N LEU A 185 -1.87 -24.39 12.16
CA LEU A 185 -0.56 -24.88 12.62
C LEU A 185 0.17 -25.72 11.56
N GLY A 186 -0.53 -26.68 10.96
CA GLY A 186 0.06 -27.61 10.00
C GLY A 186 0.70 -26.95 8.76
N ASN A 187 0.31 -25.71 8.43
CA ASN A 187 0.88 -24.98 7.28
C ASN A 187 2.19 -24.24 7.63
N TYR A 188 2.46 -24.01 8.92
CA TYR A 188 3.60 -23.20 9.38
C TYR A 188 4.64 -23.99 10.18
N GLU A 189 4.31 -25.19 10.68
CA GLU A 189 5.21 -26.03 11.47
C GLU A 189 6.58 -26.24 10.81
N LEU A 190 6.61 -26.66 9.54
CA LEU A 190 7.86 -26.91 8.83
C LEU A 190 8.70 -25.63 8.68
N ARG A 191 8.05 -24.50 8.37
CA ARG A 191 8.73 -23.21 8.20
C ARG A 191 9.35 -22.74 9.52
N LEU A 192 8.63 -22.90 10.63
CA LEU A 192 9.12 -22.61 11.97
C LEU A 192 10.26 -23.56 12.36
N ALA A 193 10.14 -24.85 12.06
CA ALA A 193 11.17 -25.86 12.34
C ALA A 193 12.49 -25.57 11.61
N GLN A 194 12.40 -25.18 10.33
CA GLN A 194 13.55 -24.71 9.54
C GLN A 194 14.20 -23.46 10.16
N LYS A 195 13.40 -22.53 10.70
CA LYS A 195 13.90 -21.33 11.40
C LYS A 195 14.59 -21.69 12.72
N ILE A 196 14.04 -22.62 13.51
CA ILE A 196 14.68 -23.15 14.72
C ILE A 196 16.04 -23.75 14.38
N TYR A 197 16.11 -24.66 13.40
CA TYR A 197 17.37 -25.28 12.96
C TYR A 197 18.42 -24.23 12.54
N ALA A 198 18.00 -23.23 11.78
CA ALA A 198 18.91 -22.15 11.39
C ALA A 198 19.37 -21.31 12.59
N LYS A 199 18.51 -21.01 13.56
CA LYS A 199 18.88 -20.27 14.78
C LYS A 199 19.84 -21.08 15.65
N GLU A 200 19.66 -22.40 15.77
CA GLU A 200 20.62 -23.29 16.46
C GLU A 200 22.04 -23.17 15.89
N ILE A 201 22.16 -23.15 14.57
CA ILE A 201 23.45 -22.97 13.89
C ILE A 201 23.96 -21.55 14.08
N LEU A 202 23.09 -20.54 13.94
CA LEU A 202 23.47 -19.14 14.04
C LEU A 202 24.03 -18.80 15.42
N LEU A 203 23.41 -19.29 16.49
CA LEU A 203 23.88 -19.11 17.87
C LEU A 203 25.31 -19.64 18.06
N VAL A 204 25.69 -20.69 17.34
CA VAL A 204 27.07 -21.19 17.33
C VAL A 204 27.96 -20.34 16.43
N ASP A 205 27.49 -19.99 15.23
CA ASP A 205 28.27 -19.24 14.25
C ASP A 205 28.61 -17.81 14.72
N VAL A 206 27.71 -17.11 15.44
CA VAL A 206 27.97 -15.75 15.97
C VAL A 206 29.04 -15.71 17.06
N ASP A 207 29.26 -16.84 17.75
CA ASP A 207 30.21 -17.00 18.85
C ASP A 207 31.52 -17.69 18.44
N ARG A 208 31.62 -18.17 17.20
CA ARG A 208 32.87 -18.72 16.67
C ARG A 208 33.86 -17.59 16.38
N ASP A 209 34.79 -17.39 17.31
CA ASP A 209 35.97 -16.52 17.14
C ASP A 209 36.94 -17.11 16.10
N GLU A 210 36.51 -17.15 14.84
CA GLU A 210 37.25 -17.60 13.67
C GLU A 210 37.25 -16.48 12.62
N GLU A 211 38.45 -15.97 12.27
CA GLU A 211 38.65 -14.82 11.36
C GLU A 211 37.94 -14.94 9.99
N ASP A 212 37.60 -16.16 9.55
CA ASP A 212 36.98 -16.44 8.25
C ASP A 212 35.44 -16.59 8.32
N ASN A 213 34.82 -16.58 9.51
CA ASN A 213 33.36 -16.70 9.63
C ASN A 213 32.69 -15.33 9.42
N THR A 214 31.93 -15.19 8.33
CA THR A 214 31.18 -13.96 8.02
C THR A 214 30.07 -13.67 9.02
N ASP A 215 29.58 -14.70 9.72
CA ASP A 215 28.46 -14.60 10.65
C ASP A 215 28.93 -14.35 12.09
N PHE A 216 30.24 -14.25 12.35
CA PHE A 216 30.80 -13.85 13.65
C PHE A 216 30.47 -12.38 13.98
N ILE A 217 30.05 -12.09 15.22
CA ILE A 217 29.78 -10.72 15.69
C ILE A 217 31.04 -10.16 16.33
N LYS A 218 31.71 -9.26 15.62
CA LYS A 218 32.90 -8.55 16.11
C LYS A 218 32.51 -7.46 17.11
N GLU A 219 33.43 -7.08 17.98
CA GLU A 219 33.25 -5.94 18.88
C GLU A 219 32.86 -4.66 18.11
N LEU A 220 33.49 -4.43 16.96
CA LEU A 220 33.19 -3.30 16.08
C LEU A 220 31.75 -3.34 15.52
N ASP A 221 31.15 -4.54 15.34
CA ASP A 221 29.76 -4.65 14.90
C ASP A 221 28.81 -4.12 15.98
N VAL A 222 29.11 -4.43 17.25
CA VAL A 222 28.33 -3.95 18.41
C VAL A 222 28.53 -2.45 18.63
N ILE A 223 29.76 -1.94 18.46
CA ILE A 223 30.04 -0.51 18.51
C ILE A 223 29.29 0.23 17.39
N ASN A 224 29.27 -0.32 16.17
CA ASN A 224 28.52 0.27 15.05
C ASN A 224 27.01 0.26 15.31
N TYR A 225 26.47 -0.81 15.90
CA TYR A 225 25.08 -0.85 16.34
C TYR A 225 24.78 0.26 17.36
N TYR A 226 25.57 0.37 18.41
CA TYR A 226 25.44 1.44 19.41
C TYR A 226 25.50 2.82 18.74
N LYS A 227 26.48 3.08 17.86
CA LYS A 227 26.59 4.37 17.14
C LYS A 227 25.34 4.73 16.34
N ASN A 228 24.73 3.75 15.69
CA ASN A 228 23.63 3.98 14.78
C ASN A 228 22.26 3.97 15.46
N ASN A 229 22.11 3.16 16.52
CA ASN A 229 20.81 2.83 17.12
C ASN A 229 20.63 3.33 18.56
N VAL A 230 21.71 3.72 19.25
CA VAL A 230 21.64 4.05 20.68
C VAL A 230 22.28 5.41 20.99
N ARG A 231 23.48 5.67 20.48
CA ARG A 231 24.24 6.88 20.74
C ARG A 231 23.45 8.11 20.29
N ASN A 232 23.36 9.12 21.16
CA ASN A 232 22.60 10.36 20.95
C ASN A 232 21.09 10.14 20.68
N ARG A 233 20.51 9.03 21.18
CA ARG A 233 19.07 8.77 21.17
C ARG A 233 18.49 8.82 22.58
N HIS A 234 18.76 9.91 23.28
CA HIS A 234 18.29 10.19 24.64
C HIS A 234 17.34 11.38 24.67
N ASP A 235 16.52 11.47 25.70
CA ASP A 235 15.57 12.56 25.85
C ASP A 235 16.28 13.91 26.05
N VAL A 236 15.67 14.98 25.57
CA VAL A 236 16.18 16.34 25.77
C VAL A 236 15.06 17.28 26.19
N ASP A 237 15.36 18.18 27.13
CA ASP A 237 14.47 19.29 27.41
C ASP A 237 14.80 20.47 26.49
N VAL A 238 13.89 20.80 25.58
CA VAL A 238 14.07 21.84 24.59
C VAL A 238 12.80 22.66 24.42
N PHE A 239 12.93 23.98 24.52
CA PHE A 239 11.90 24.91 24.09
C PHE A 239 12.00 25.11 22.58
N ILE A 240 11.02 24.60 21.83
CA ILE A 240 10.92 24.74 20.38
C ILE A 240 9.72 25.62 20.05
N PHE A 241 9.96 26.68 19.29
CA PHE A 241 8.90 27.55 18.80
C PHE A 241 9.13 27.87 17.31
N ASN A 242 8.06 27.81 16.52
CA ASN A 242 8.10 28.00 15.08
C ASN A 242 7.35 29.27 14.61
N PHE A 243 7.81 29.81 13.49
CA PHE A 243 7.13 30.79 12.66
C PHE A 243 6.72 30.17 11.32
N ARG A 244 5.57 30.56 10.78
CA ARG A 244 5.09 30.14 9.46
C ARG A 244 6.06 30.54 8.35
N HIS A 245 6.57 31.77 8.43
CA HIS A 245 7.44 32.36 7.40
C HIS A 245 8.50 33.28 8.01
N VAL A 246 9.53 33.60 7.22
CA VAL A 246 10.56 34.60 7.61
C VAL A 246 9.95 35.98 7.86
N SER A 247 8.90 36.34 7.13
CA SER A 247 8.18 37.60 7.31
C SER A 247 7.51 37.70 8.68
N GLU A 248 6.89 36.61 9.16
CA GLU A 248 6.30 36.53 10.50
C GLU A 248 7.38 36.66 11.57
N ALA A 249 8.45 35.86 11.47
CA ALA A 249 9.60 35.95 12.37
C ALA A 249 10.17 37.37 12.41
N THR A 250 10.30 38.01 11.25
CA THR A 250 10.79 39.40 11.14
C THR A 250 9.86 40.40 11.80
N ALA A 251 8.54 40.23 11.67
CA ALA A 251 7.55 41.11 12.30
C ALA A 251 7.59 40.97 13.83
N VAL A 252 7.60 39.74 14.34
CA VAL A 252 7.65 39.45 15.78
C VAL A 252 8.94 39.99 16.40
N LEU A 253 10.11 39.64 15.85
CA LEU A 253 11.41 40.07 16.38
C LEU A 253 11.63 41.59 16.29
N ARG A 254 10.92 42.27 15.37
CA ARG A 254 10.95 43.73 15.22
C ARG A 254 10.08 44.43 16.27
N ASP A 255 8.91 43.89 16.58
CA ASP A 255 7.89 44.57 17.38
C ASP A 255 7.59 43.84 18.69
N LEU A 256 8.60 43.27 19.37
CA LEU A 256 8.38 42.54 20.62
C LEU A 256 7.69 43.42 21.67
N VAL A 257 6.52 42.97 22.13
CA VAL A 257 5.67 43.65 23.11
C VAL A 257 5.18 42.64 24.15
N ILE A 258 5.06 43.10 25.39
CA ILE A 258 4.40 42.43 26.50
C ILE A 258 3.11 43.19 26.78
N GLU A 259 1.99 42.50 26.85
CA GLU A 259 0.75 43.04 27.38
C GLU A 259 0.61 42.59 28.83
N HIS A 260 0.47 43.55 29.74
CA HIS A 260 0.27 43.28 31.16
C HIS A 260 -1.21 43.02 31.45
N GLU A 261 -1.51 42.30 32.53
CA GLU A 261 -2.88 41.95 32.95
C GLU A 261 -3.84 43.15 33.09
N ASP A 262 -3.30 44.37 33.27
CA ASP A 262 -4.08 45.61 33.37
C ASP A 262 -4.38 46.26 32.01
N GLY A 263 -4.04 45.58 30.90
CA GLY A 263 -4.19 46.03 29.52
C GLY A 263 -3.16 47.06 29.09
N THR A 264 -2.08 47.25 29.86
CA THR A 264 -0.96 48.10 29.45
C THR A 264 0.01 47.32 28.57
N ILE A 265 0.39 47.92 27.43
CA ILE A 265 1.36 47.31 26.51
C ILE A 265 2.73 47.95 26.77
N GLU A 266 3.68 47.13 27.23
CA GLU A 266 5.08 47.50 27.35
C GLU A 266 5.89 46.91 26.20
N LYS A 267 6.73 47.73 25.58
CA LYS A 267 7.57 47.27 24.48
C LYS A 267 8.86 46.66 25.01
N TYR A 268 9.05 45.35 24.80
CA TYR A 268 10.26 44.65 25.23
C TYR A 268 11.50 45.05 24.41
N GLY A 269 11.30 45.43 23.14
CA GLY A 269 12.35 45.97 22.26
C GLY A 269 12.36 45.33 20.87
N SER A 270 13.32 45.69 20.03
CA SER A 270 13.58 45.00 18.76
C SER A 270 14.85 44.17 18.89
N VAL A 271 14.92 42.96 18.35
CA VAL A 271 16.10 42.09 18.49
C VAL A 271 16.60 41.54 17.16
N LYS A 272 17.91 41.30 17.03
CA LYS A 272 18.49 40.67 15.83
C LYS A 272 19.70 39.81 16.16
N ALA A 273 19.85 38.69 15.46
CA ALA A 273 21.03 37.85 15.55
C ALA A 273 22.15 38.33 14.61
N ASP A 274 23.42 38.18 15.02
CA ASP A 274 24.57 38.29 14.14
C ASP A 274 24.84 37.00 13.33
N ALA A 275 25.84 37.02 12.45
CA ALA A 275 26.23 35.87 11.63
C ALA A 275 26.75 34.67 12.46
N SER A 276 27.19 34.91 13.69
CA SER A 276 27.62 33.88 14.63
C SER A 276 26.45 33.34 15.46
N GLY A 277 25.25 33.91 15.34
CA GLY A 277 24.05 33.54 16.09
C GLY A 277 23.98 34.13 17.50
N ASN A 278 24.62 35.27 17.78
CA ASN A 278 24.45 36.01 19.03
C ASN A 278 23.32 37.03 18.87
N TRP A 279 22.46 37.17 19.89
CA TRP A 279 21.33 38.10 19.88
C TRP A 279 21.70 39.47 20.47
N TYR A 280 21.12 40.52 19.90
CA TYR A 280 21.36 41.92 20.26
C TYR A 280 20.05 42.72 20.24
N PHE A 281 19.90 43.66 21.17
CA PHE A 281 18.85 44.67 21.11
C PHE A 281 19.16 45.70 20.03
N ILE A 282 18.14 46.03 19.23
CA ILE A 282 18.19 47.04 18.18
C ILE A 282 17.50 48.31 18.71
N PRO A 283 18.13 49.49 18.59
CA PRO A 283 17.54 50.74 19.04
C PRO A 283 16.19 51.02 18.37
N ASP A 284 15.13 51.19 19.17
CA ASP A 284 13.83 51.59 18.64
C ASP A 284 13.76 53.11 18.46
N ILE A 285 14.13 53.55 17.26
CA ILE A 285 14.15 54.95 16.83
C ILE A 285 12.76 55.62 16.76
N ARG A 286 11.66 54.86 17.00
CA ARG A 286 10.32 55.43 17.16
C ARG A 286 10.10 56.02 18.55
N THR A 287 10.91 55.61 19.54
CA THR A 287 10.79 56.09 20.92
C THR A 287 11.43 57.48 21.08
N PRO A 288 10.83 58.39 21.87
CA PRO A 288 11.42 59.71 22.13
C PRO A 288 12.83 59.64 22.71
N GLU A 289 13.12 58.63 23.55
CA GLU A 289 14.42 58.47 24.20
C GLU A 289 15.57 58.24 23.19
N VAL A 290 15.39 57.34 22.22
CA VAL A 290 16.39 57.09 21.19
C VAL A 290 16.43 58.25 20.19
N PHE A 291 15.26 58.74 19.80
CA PHE A 291 15.10 59.82 18.82
C PHE A 291 15.79 61.12 19.27
N ASP A 292 15.58 61.55 20.51
CA ASP A 292 16.17 62.78 21.07
C ASP A 292 17.71 62.67 21.21
N ASN A 293 18.22 61.45 21.41
CA ASN A 293 19.64 61.15 21.56
C ASN A 293 20.38 60.87 20.26
N LEU A 294 19.71 60.84 19.10
CA LEU A 294 20.37 60.65 17.81
C LEU A 294 21.50 61.65 17.62
N SER A 295 21.35 62.89 18.13
CA SER A 295 22.37 63.95 18.09
C SER A 295 23.71 63.59 18.77
N HIS A 296 23.72 62.63 19.70
CA HIS A 296 24.88 62.19 20.46
C HIS A 296 25.86 61.34 19.61
N PRO A 297 27.19 61.43 19.82
CA PRO A 297 28.18 60.63 19.10
C PRO A 297 27.96 59.11 19.18
N ASP A 298 27.35 58.64 20.27
CA ASP A 298 27.06 57.23 20.54
C ASP A 298 26.12 56.60 19.50
N TYR A 299 25.24 57.39 18.87
CA TYR A 299 24.25 56.95 17.89
C TYR A 299 24.67 57.23 16.42
N THR A 300 25.96 57.46 16.17
CA THR A 300 26.47 57.78 14.82
C THR A 300 26.10 56.69 13.80
N HIS A 301 26.25 55.41 14.15
CA HIS A 301 25.84 54.29 13.30
C HIS A 301 24.34 54.29 12.94
N VAL A 302 23.45 54.63 13.89
CA VAL A 302 22.00 54.73 13.63
C VAL A 302 21.72 55.82 12.59
N LYS A 303 22.33 56.99 12.77
CA LYS A 303 22.21 58.11 11.82
C LYS A 303 22.73 57.75 10.43
N ASP A 304 23.87 57.06 10.35
CA ASP A 304 24.45 56.66 9.07
C ASP A 304 23.49 55.75 8.30
N ILE A 305 22.83 54.80 8.99
CA ILE A 305 21.79 53.95 8.38
C ILE A 305 20.60 54.79 7.90
N LEU A 306 20.10 55.71 8.74
CA LEU A 306 18.95 56.56 8.38
C LEU A 306 19.24 57.46 7.17
N ASN A 307 20.42 58.08 7.13
CA ASN A 307 20.87 58.90 6.00
C ASN A 307 21.02 58.05 4.73
N ASN A 308 21.59 56.84 4.83
CA ASN A 308 21.75 55.95 3.69
C ASN A 308 20.41 55.46 3.12
N LEU A 309 19.38 55.35 3.97
CA LEU A 309 18.02 54.97 3.59
C LEU A 309 17.14 56.15 3.15
N ASP A 310 17.66 57.38 3.20
CA ASP A 310 16.90 58.61 2.95
C ASP A 310 15.65 58.72 3.85
N ILE A 311 15.79 58.33 5.11
CA ILE A 311 14.72 58.44 6.12
C ILE A 311 14.93 59.75 6.89
N ALA A 312 13.96 60.65 6.79
CA ALA A 312 13.96 61.88 7.58
C ALA A 312 13.68 61.57 9.06
N PHE A 313 14.51 62.12 9.95
CA PHE A 313 14.42 61.92 11.40
C PHE A 313 14.26 63.25 12.16
N ASP A 314 13.67 64.26 11.51
CA ASP A 314 13.19 65.50 12.11
C ASP A 314 11.70 65.44 12.50
N THR A 315 11.05 64.30 12.25
CA THR A 315 9.65 63.98 12.59
C THR A 315 9.55 62.54 13.13
N PRO A 316 8.45 62.16 13.83
CA PRO A 316 8.25 60.78 14.27
C PRO A 316 8.32 59.79 13.10
N ILE A 317 9.09 58.72 13.28
CA ILE A 317 9.39 57.73 12.24
C ILE A 317 8.19 56.80 12.03
N SER A 318 7.77 56.61 10.79
CA SER A 318 6.67 55.71 10.44
C SER A 318 7.07 54.23 10.63
N ASP A 319 6.12 53.33 10.89
CA ASP A 319 6.41 51.89 11.00
C ASP A 319 7.07 51.33 9.72
N ARG A 320 6.70 51.87 8.55
CA ARG A 320 7.32 51.50 7.28
C ARG A 320 8.80 51.89 7.23
N ASP A 321 9.14 53.10 7.70
CA ASP A 321 10.52 53.55 7.72
C ASP A 321 11.33 52.86 8.82
N PHE A 322 10.69 52.53 9.95
CA PHE A 322 11.29 51.69 10.98
C PHE A 322 11.62 50.29 10.45
N TYR A 323 10.72 49.66 9.69
CA TYR A 323 10.98 48.38 9.05
C TYR A 323 12.21 48.43 8.13
N ARG A 324 12.35 49.49 7.33
CA ARG A 324 13.53 49.70 6.44
C ARG A 324 14.82 49.87 7.25
N PHE A 325 14.75 50.61 8.36
CA PHE A 325 15.87 50.77 9.29
C PHE A 325 16.28 49.43 9.92
N TYR A 326 15.33 48.72 10.56
CA TYR A 326 15.56 47.42 11.20
C TYR A 326 16.13 46.39 10.22
N SER A 327 15.60 46.35 9.00
CA SER A 327 16.08 45.47 7.94
C SER A 327 17.56 45.73 7.60
N SER A 328 17.96 47.01 7.60
CA SER A 328 19.33 47.44 7.24
C SER A 328 20.32 47.40 8.40
N TYR A 329 19.85 47.31 9.65
CA TYR A 329 20.69 47.25 10.83
C TYR A 329 21.45 45.92 10.89
N THR A 330 22.76 45.97 11.16
CA THR A 330 23.59 44.77 11.38
C THR A 330 24.32 44.91 12.73
N PRO A 331 24.10 43.98 13.68
CA PRO A 331 24.76 44.04 14.98
C PRO A 331 26.28 44.01 14.88
N ASN A 332 26.97 44.78 15.73
CA ASN A 332 28.42 44.87 15.77
C ASN A 332 28.95 45.16 17.19
N SER A 333 29.46 44.13 17.84
CA SER A 333 30.09 44.19 19.18
C SER A 333 31.49 44.82 19.19
N ASN A 334 32.13 44.96 18.02
CA ASN A 334 33.48 45.50 17.87
C ASN A 334 33.49 46.92 17.26
N ARG A 335 32.35 47.63 17.31
CA ARG A 335 32.21 48.97 16.74
C ARG A 335 33.24 49.92 17.36
N LEU A 336 34.03 50.59 16.51
CA LEU A 336 35.00 51.59 16.97
C LEU A 336 34.25 52.77 17.62
N PRO A 337 34.77 53.39 18.70
CA PRO A 337 34.11 54.52 19.36
C PRO A 337 33.80 55.71 18.44
N SER A 338 34.55 55.87 17.35
CA SER A 338 34.31 56.91 16.34
C SER A 338 33.10 56.65 15.44
N ALA A 339 32.54 55.44 15.46
CA ALA A 339 31.37 55.03 14.70
C ALA A 339 30.12 54.84 15.59
N GLY A 340 30.23 55.09 16.91
CA GLY A 340 29.15 54.93 17.90
C GLY A 340 29.43 53.84 18.94
N LEU A 341 28.49 53.61 19.85
CA LEU A 341 28.60 52.57 20.89
C LEU A 341 28.55 51.16 20.28
N PRO A 342 29.34 50.19 20.76
CA PRO A 342 29.21 48.79 20.37
C PRO A 342 27.87 48.20 20.83
N ASP A 343 27.32 47.27 20.05
CA ASP A 343 26.10 46.56 20.42
C ASP A 343 26.41 45.52 21.52
N ILE A 344 25.54 45.42 22.52
CA ILE A 344 25.71 44.52 23.67
C ILE A 344 24.98 43.20 23.40
N ARG A 345 25.71 42.09 23.53
CA ARG A 345 25.14 40.74 23.41
C ARG A 345 24.15 40.50 24.55
N ILE A 346 22.97 39.96 24.22
CA ILE A 346 21.97 39.54 25.19
C ILE A 346 22.49 38.29 25.93
N PRO A 347 22.46 38.26 27.28
CA PRO A 347 22.76 37.07 28.09
C PRO A 347 21.86 35.88 27.75
N ALA A 348 22.31 34.65 28.02
CA ALA A 348 21.55 33.45 27.68
C ALA A 348 20.21 33.39 28.44
N GLU A 349 20.22 33.77 29.71
CA GLU A 349 19.02 33.81 30.56
C GLU A 349 17.94 34.80 30.08
N ASP A 350 18.36 35.87 29.40
CA ASP A 350 17.46 36.88 28.83
C ASP A 350 16.98 36.47 27.43
N ILE A 351 17.71 35.56 26.75
CA ILE A 351 17.31 35.02 25.44
C ILE A 351 16.08 34.12 25.56
N LEU A 352 16.06 33.25 26.57
CA LEU A 352 14.89 32.41 26.84
C LEU A 352 13.64 33.27 27.11
N GLU A 353 13.79 34.33 27.90
CA GLU A 353 12.68 35.22 28.26
C GLU A 353 12.05 35.88 27.03
N PHE A 354 12.83 36.39 26.08
CA PHE A 354 12.23 36.96 24.87
C PHE A 354 11.76 35.91 23.86
N PHE A 355 12.33 34.70 23.84
CA PHE A 355 11.77 33.59 23.05
C PHE A 355 10.36 33.26 23.52
N ILE A 356 10.11 33.31 24.83
CA ILE A 356 8.78 33.16 25.42
C ILE A 356 7.87 34.34 25.03
N VAL A 357 8.36 35.58 25.09
CA VAL A 357 7.59 36.75 24.62
C VAL A 357 7.21 36.61 23.13
N ALA A 358 8.14 36.16 22.29
CA ALA A 358 7.88 35.91 20.88
C ALA A 358 6.83 34.81 20.66
N TYR A 359 6.89 33.74 21.47
CA TYR A 359 5.88 32.68 21.49
C TYR A 359 4.51 33.23 21.88
N ASN A 360 4.42 34.01 22.97
CA ASN A 360 3.17 34.59 23.44
C ASN A 360 2.59 35.57 22.41
N MET A 361 3.41 36.36 21.71
CA MET A 361 2.89 37.24 20.64
C MET A 361 2.27 36.48 19.46
N VAL A 362 2.85 35.35 19.10
CA VAL A 362 2.36 34.53 17.99
C VAL A 362 1.13 33.71 18.38
N ASN A 363 1.03 33.34 19.66
CA ASN A 363 -0.03 32.48 20.18
C ASN A 363 -1.06 33.23 21.06
N GLY A 364 -0.94 34.55 21.24
CA GLY A 364 -1.57 35.37 22.30
C GLY A 364 -3.05 35.71 22.15
N ASN A 365 -3.80 34.95 21.34
CA ASN A 365 -5.26 34.92 21.47
C ASN A 365 -5.72 33.77 22.39
N ARG A 366 -4.79 33.00 22.96
CA ARG A 366 -5.07 31.90 23.89
C ARG A 366 -5.14 32.44 25.33
N PRO A 367 -6.00 31.91 26.21
CA PRO A 367 -6.07 32.29 27.64
C PRO A 367 -4.87 31.80 28.48
N VAL A 368 -3.68 31.73 27.90
CA VAL A 368 -2.51 31.08 28.49
C VAL A 368 -1.23 31.70 27.94
N ASP A 369 -0.82 32.84 28.51
CA ASP A 369 0.56 33.28 28.33
C ASP A 369 1.49 32.26 28.98
N LEU A 370 2.59 31.97 28.31
CA LEU A 370 3.64 31.13 28.82
C LEU A 370 4.56 31.96 29.75
N GLU A 371 4.86 31.42 30.93
CA GLU A 371 5.79 31.99 31.89
C GLU A 371 6.89 30.99 32.26
N PHE A 372 8.09 31.49 32.52
CA PHE A 372 9.21 30.69 33.00
C PHE A 372 9.37 30.80 34.51
N TYR A 373 9.15 29.69 35.21
CA TYR A 373 9.27 29.63 36.66
C TYR A 373 10.70 29.26 37.06
N ARG A 374 11.50 30.30 37.34
CA ARG A 374 12.94 30.14 37.71
C ARG A 374 13.17 29.32 38.99
N GLU A 375 12.16 29.16 39.85
CA GLU A 375 12.28 28.44 41.13
C GLU A 375 12.31 26.91 40.98
N ASN A 376 11.66 26.38 39.94
CA ASN A 376 11.60 24.95 39.63
C ASN A 376 12.10 24.60 38.21
N GLY A 377 12.46 25.59 37.39
CA GLY A 377 13.04 25.38 36.06
C GLY A 377 12.03 25.01 34.98
N THR A 378 10.72 25.10 35.26
CA THR A 378 9.68 24.65 34.33
C THR A 378 9.04 25.81 33.58
N LEU A 379 8.61 25.54 32.35
CA LEU A 379 7.73 26.41 31.58
C LEU A 379 6.28 26.04 31.88
N GLN A 380 5.46 27.02 32.28
CA GLN A 380 4.06 26.80 32.60
C GLN A 380 3.21 27.89 31.97
N TYR A 381 2.01 27.52 31.59
CA TYR A 381 0.98 28.46 31.18
C TYR A 381 0.35 29.15 32.39
N LEU A 382 -0.25 30.34 32.20
CA LEU A 382 -0.92 31.10 33.28
C LEU A 382 -2.05 30.34 34.00
N ASP A 383 -2.63 29.31 33.37
CA ASP A 383 -3.65 28.45 33.98
C ASP A 383 -3.05 27.36 34.90
N GLY A 384 -1.72 27.28 34.97
CA GLY A 384 -0.95 26.33 35.77
C GLY A 384 -0.63 25.02 35.06
N SER A 385 -1.02 24.84 33.79
CA SER A 385 -0.61 23.67 33.00
C SER A 385 0.86 23.78 32.56
N GLU A 386 1.57 22.65 32.52
CA GLU A 386 2.98 22.60 32.11
C GLU A 386 3.11 22.60 30.58
N PHE A 387 4.11 23.33 30.08
CA PHE A 387 4.48 23.30 28.66
C PHE A 387 5.39 22.12 28.41
N ASN A 388 5.10 21.31 27.39
CA ASN A 388 5.95 20.16 27.09
C ASN A 388 7.31 20.60 26.53
N THR A 389 8.35 20.38 27.31
CA THR A 389 9.75 20.57 26.91
C THR A 389 10.47 19.28 26.62
N LEU A 390 9.93 18.13 27.03
CA LEU A 390 10.59 16.84 26.90
C LEU A 390 10.28 16.25 25.52
N TYR A 391 11.34 16.00 24.76
CA TYR A 391 11.26 15.34 23.45
C TYR A 391 12.23 14.16 23.42
N ASN A 392 11.73 13.02 22.96
CA ASN A 392 12.58 11.86 22.63
C ASN A 392 13.13 11.98 21.19
N TYR A 393 13.97 11.02 20.80
CA TYR A 393 14.61 11.01 19.49
C TYR A 393 13.61 10.96 18.32
N GLU A 394 12.53 10.19 18.45
CA GLU A 394 11.51 10.03 17.41
C GLU A 394 10.62 11.28 17.33
N ASP A 395 10.26 11.90 18.46
CA ASP A 395 9.51 13.17 18.49
C ASP A 395 10.27 14.26 17.70
N LEU A 396 11.58 14.37 17.91
CA LEU A 396 12.42 15.31 17.17
C LEU A 396 12.61 14.91 15.70
N THR A 397 12.58 13.61 15.40
CA THR A 397 12.64 13.10 14.03
C THR A 397 11.39 13.49 13.26
N ALA A 398 10.21 13.40 13.88
CA ALA A 398 8.94 13.85 13.33
C ALA A 398 8.93 15.37 13.05
N LEU A 399 9.57 16.18 13.91
CA LEU A 399 9.76 17.62 13.63
C LEU A 399 10.80 17.92 12.52
N GLY A 400 11.60 16.92 12.15
CA GLY A 400 12.55 16.98 11.04
C GLY A 400 13.98 16.60 11.44
N THR A 401 14.56 15.67 10.67
CA THR A 401 15.93 15.14 10.90
C THR A 401 17.00 16.23 11.01
N SER A 402 16.92 17.29 10.21
CA SER A 402 17.89 18.40 10.28
C SER A 402 17.77 19.23 11.56
N LEU A 403 16.55 19.36 12.08
CA LEU A 403 16.28 20.06 13.34
C LEU A 403 16.80 19.22 14.52
N ARG A 404 16.46 17.93 14.54
CA ARG A 404 17.00 16.95 15.50
C ARG A 404 18.52 16.97 15.56
N SER A 405 19.21 16.81 14.42
CA SER A 405 20.67 16.86 14.37
C SER A 405 21.22 18.20 14.87
N TYR A 406 20.55 19.32 14.60
CA TYR A 406 20.99 20.61 15.13
C TYR A 406 20.87 20.70 16.67
N ILE A 407 19.81 20.14 17.25
CA ILE A 407 19.59 20.12 18.71
C ILE A 407 20.68 19.28 19.42
N TYR A 408 21.01 18.10 18.89
CA TYR A 408 22.06 17.26 19.48
C TYR A 408 23.47 17.76 19.18
N ASP A 409 23.78 18.17 17.95
CA ASP A 409 25.17 18.42 17.53
C ASP A 409 25.64 19.87 17.75
N SER A 410 24.70 20.83 17.86
CA SER A 410 25.03 22.27 17.84
C SER A 410 24.58 23.06 19.06
N LEU A 411 23.66 22.53 19.88
CA LEU A 411 23.19 23.18 21.10
C LEU A 411 23.72 22.47 22.35
N TYR A 412 24.20 23.27 23.30
CA TYR A 412 24.91 22.77 24.48
C TYR A 412 24.45 23.50 25.74
N VAL A 413 24.21 22.74 26.81
CA VAL A 413 23.88 23.25 28.15
C VAL A 413 25.16 23.33 28.97
N ASP A 414 25.37 24.43 29.70
CA ASP A 414 26.47 24.63 30.66
C ASP A 414 27.92 24.46 30.14
N GLU A 415 28.14 24.58 28.82
CA GLU A 415 29.49 24.55 28.21
C GLU A 415 30.06 25.95 27.91
N GLU A 416 31.31 26.18 28.35
CA GLU A 416 32.04 27.44 28.11
C GLU A 416 32.26 27.66 26.59
N ASP A 417 31.97 28.87 26.10
CA ASP A 417 32.02 29.28 24.68
C ASP A 417 31.02 28.60 23.71
N LYS A 418 30.14 27.71 24.18
CA LYS A 418 29.04 27.13 23.39
C LYS A 418 27.68 27.77 23.72
N LYS A 419 26.63 27.41 22.98
CA LYS A 419 25.31 28.06 23.06
C LYS A 419 24.21 27.06 23.31
N ALA A 420 23.34 27.35 24.27
CA ALA A 420 22.10 26.63 24.51
C ALA A 420 20.98 27.01 23.52
N TYR A 421 21.16 28.07 22.72
CA TYR A 421 20.10 28.66 21.92
C TYR A 421 20.47 28.80 20.44
N SER A 422 19.45 28.86 19.58
CA SER A 422 19.60 29.04 18.15
C SER A 422 19.53 30.52 17.72
N SER A 423 20.06 30.81 16.54
CA SER A 423 19.51 31.88 15.69
C SER A 423 18.27 31.35 14.96
N LEU A 424 17.60 32.18 14.16
CA LEU A 424 16.48 31.73 13.34
C LEU A 424 16.94 30.59 12.41
N ARG A 425 16.39 29.38 12.60
CA ARG A 425 16.67 28.19 11.78
C ARG A 425 15.54 27.91 10.81
N ALA A 426 15.85 27.30 9.67
CA ALA A 426 14.85 26.82 8.73
C ALA A 426 14.82 25.29 8.80
N SER A 427 13.61 24.73 8.90
CA SER A 427 13.31 23.32 8.69
C SER A 427 12.00 23.29 7.92
N GLY A 428 11.95 22.59 6.79
CA GLY A 428 10.82 22.66 5.86
C GLY A 428 10.46 24.11 5.46
N ASN A 429 9.17 24.44 5.53
CA ASN A 429 8.66 25.79 5.27
C ASN A 429 8.74 26.70 6.51
N LEU A 430 8.82 26.13 7.72
CA LEU A 430 8.79 26.88 8.97
C LEU A 430 10.15 27.48 9.35
N ARG A 431 10.12 28.39 10.33
CA ARG A 431 11.32 28.98 10.93
C ARG A 431 11.32 28.79 12.45
N TYR A 432 12.38 28.22 12.99
CA TYR A 432 12.43 27.83 14.39
C TYR A 432 13.35 28.72 15.22
N LEU A 433 12.93 28.97 16.46
CA LEU A 433 13.77 29.37 17.58
C LEU A 433 13.78 28.22 18.58
N ILE A 434 14.99 27.89 19.03
CA ILE A 434 15.24 26.69 19.84
C ILE A 434 16.10 27.08 21.02
N PHE A 435 15.71 26.67 22.22
CA PHE A 435 16.49 26.82 23.44
C PHE A 435 16.57 25.47 24.15
N LYS A 436 17.76 24.88 24.24
CA LYS A 436 18.03 23.64 24.97
C LYS A 436 18.14 23.97 26.47
N LEU A 437 17.25 23.39 27.26
CA LEU A 437 17.14 23.60 28.70
C LEU A 437 17.99 22.57 29.46
N GLU A 438 17.86 21.29 29.10
CA GLU A 438 18.60 20.18 29.70
C GLU A 438 18.99 19.15 28.64
N ASP A 439 20.09 18.45 28.88
CA ASP A 439 20.60 17.38 28.03
C ASP A 439 20.71 16.11 28.87
N HIS A 440 19.78 15.16 28.72
CA HIS A 440 19.79 13.90 29.49
C HIS A 440 20.78 12.88 28.91
N ALA A 441 21.88 13.37 28.32
CA ALA A 441 22.88 12.54 27.67
C ALA A 441 23.59 11.66 28.70
N GLU A 442 23.59 10.36 28.45
CA GLU A 442 24.45 9.44 29.18
C GLU A 442 25.92 9.62 28.77
N THR A 443 26.82 9.05 29.58
CA THR A 443 28.25 9.08 29.24
C THR A 443 28.49 8.27 27.97
N ASP A 444 29.12 8.88 26.96
CA ASP A 444 29.45 8.16 25.73
C ASP A 444 30.35 6.96 26.03
N LEU A 445 29.93 5.79 25.55
CA LEU A 445 30.57 4.51 25.86
C LEU A 445 31.80 4.25 24.97
N ILE A 446 32.07 5.10 23.98
CA ILE A 446 33.20 4.98 23.05
C ILE A 446 34.38 5.80 23.54
N ALA A 447 35.56 5.19 23.58
CA ALA A 447 36.79 5.87 23.97
C ALA A 447 37.20 6.95 22.95
N GLU A 448 37.79 8.05 23.45
CA GLU A 448 38.36 9.10 22.58
C GLU A 448 39.59 8.60 21.80
N GLU A 449 40.37 7.69 22.41
CA GLU A 449 41.49 7.03 21.76
C GLU A 449 41.00 5.77 21.05
N LYS A 450 41.44 5.59 19.81
CA LYS A 450 41.18 4.39 19.00
C LYS A 450 42.11 3.25 19.39
N ASP A 451 41.73 2.03 19.02
CA ASP A 451 42.56 0.84 19.22
C ASP A 451 43.84 0.85 18.35
N GLU A 452 44.65 -0.21 18.46
CA GLU A 452 45.91 -0.34 17.71
C GLU A 452 45.73 -0.39 16.18
N ASP A 453 44.51 -0.66 15.70
CA ASP A 453 44.14 -0.80 14.29
C ASP A 453 43.34 0.41 13.75
N ASP A 454 43.28 1.52 14.51
CA ASP A 454 42.53 2.75 14.20
C ASP A 454 40.99 2.55 14.17
N ASN A 455 40.46 1.54 14.87
CA ASN A 455 39.03 1.35 15.09
C ASN A 455 38.56 1.96 16.42
N ASP A 456 37.27 2.21 16.51
CA ASP A 456 36.63 2.62 17.76
C ASP A 456 36.63 1.45 18.76
N GLN A 457 36.76 1.76 20.04
CA GLN A 457 36.74 0.80 21.15
C GLN A 457 35.86 1.31 22.29
N TRP A 458 35.37 0.42 23.15
CA TRP A 458 34.66 0.82 24.37
C TRP A 458 35.60 1.51 25.37
N ILE A 459 35.06 2.33 26.26
CA ILE A 459 35.79 2.87 27.41
C ILE A 459 36.30 1.76 28.34
N GLU A 460 37.41 1.98 29.06
CA GLU A 460 38.03 0.94 29.91
C GLU A 460 37.16 0.54 31.12
N ASP A 461 36.43 1.50 31.71
CA ASP A 461 35.67 1.32 32.97
C ASP A 461 34.15 1.22 32.71
N LEU A 462 33.71 0.19 31.98
CA LEU A 462 32.27 -0.10 31.77
C LEU A 462 31.59 -0.52 33.08
N THR A 463 30.37 -0.01 33.31
CA THR A 463 29.52 -0.43 34.44
C THR A 463 28.90 -1.81 34.19
N GLU A 464 28.34 -2.45 35.23
CA GLU A 464 27.60 -3.72 35.06
C GLU A 464 26.39 -3.55 34.12
N GLU A 465 25.76 -2.39 34.14
CA GLU A 465 24.64 -2.02 33.26
C GLU A 465 25.10 -1.86 31.81
N ASN A 466 26.23 -1.18 31.55
CA ASN A 466 26.78 -1.06 30.19
C ASN A 466 27.11 -2.43 29.59
N LEU A 467 27.66 -3.34 30.40
CA LEU A 467 27.97 -4.69 29.96
C LEU A 467 26.71 -5.51 29.64
N ALA A 468 25.62 -5.29 30.38
CA ALA A 468 24.33 -5.90 30.10
C ALA A 468 23.75 -5.38 28.77
N ASN A 469 23.76 -4.06 28.56
CA ASN A 469 23.29 -3.43 27.32
C ASN A 469 24.09 -3.88 26.10
N ILE A 470 25.43 -4.00 26.22
CA ILE A 470 26.29 -4.53 25.14
C ILE A 470 25.91 -5.97 24.79
N ALA A 471 25.57 -6.81 25.78
CA ALA A 471 25.13 -8.18 25.54
C ALA A 471 23.76 -8.24 24.86
N GLU A 472 22.84 -7.35 25.23
CA GLU A 472 21.54 -7.18 24.59
C GLU A 472 21.68 -6.75 23.13
N TRP A 473 22.46 -5.71 22.83
CA TRP A 473 22.74 -5.27 21.45
C TRP A 473 23.39 -6.36 20.61
N ARG A 474 24.23 -7.21 21.22
CA ARG A 474 24.81 -8.36 20.54
C ARG A 474 23.75 -9.40 20.17
N THR A 475 22.73 -9.57 21.00
CA THR A 475 21.57 -10.43 20.73
C THR A 475 20.72 -9.88 19.58
N GLU A 476 20.41 -8.58 19.61
CA GLU A 476 19.72 -7.87 18.51
C GLU A 476 20.43 -8.03 17.16
N ILE A 477 21.76 -7.88 17.15
CA ILE A 477 22.55 -8.10 15.93
C ILE A 477 22.46 -9.56 15.48
N ALA A 478 22.53 -10.52 16.40
CA ALA A 478 22.39 -11.94 16.07
C ALA A 478 21.02 -12.23 15.45
N GLU A 479 19.93 -11.70 16.01
CA GLU A 479 18.58 -11.86 15.49
C GLU A 479 18.41 -11.23 14.10
N SER A 480 18.98 -10.04 13.88
CA SER A 480 18.97 -9.39 12.56
C SER A 480 19.69 -10.21 11.47
N ARG A 481 20.59 -11.14 11.85
CA ARG A 481 21.26 -12.07 10.92
C ARG A 481 20.40 -13.28 10.55
N LEU A 482 19.36 -13.62 11.33
CA LEU A 482 18.41 -14.71 11.08
C LEU A 482 17.40 -14.35 9.97
N THR A 483 17.91 -13.96 8.81
CA THR A 483 17.09 -13.60 7.65
C THR A 483 16.54 -14.83 6.94
N THR A 484 15.47 -14.66 6.14
CA THR A 484 14.95 -15.74 5.26
C THR A 484 16.03 -16.32 4.34
N SER A 485 16.97 -15.49 3.88
CA SER A 485 18.12 -15.90 3.08
C SER A 485 19.10 -16.78 3.87
N TYR A 486 19.33 -16.45 5.14
CA TYR A 486 20.17 -17.26 6.03
C TYR A 486 19.53 -18.63 6.28
N VAL A 487 18.24 -18.66 6.64
CA VAL A 487 17.48 -19.90 6.85
C VAL A 487 17.56 -20.77 5.60
N SER A 488 17.22 -20.22 4.43
CA SER A 488 17.27 -20.94 3.15
C SER A 488 18.65 -21.51 2.85
N ARG A 489 19.73 -20.77 3.16
CA ARG A 489 21.10 -21.24 2.95
C ARG A 489 21.42 -22.44 3.84
N LYS A 490 21.11 -22.38 5.14
CA LYS A 490 21.40 -23.48 6.08
C LYS A 490 20.57 -24.73 5.80
N VAL A 491 19.31 -24.58 5.40
CA VAL A 491 18.47 -25.70 4.96
C VAL A 491 19.05 -26.37 3.72
N ASN A 492 19.50 -25.59 2.72
CA ASN A 492 20.13 -26.14 1.53
C ASN A 492 21.47 -26.84 1.84
N GLU A 493 22.31 -26.28 2.74
CA GLU A 493 23.54 -26.91 3.21
C GLU A 493 23.24 -28.31 3.83
N LEU A 494 22.16 -28.44 4.61
CA LEU A 494 21.73 -29.74 5.16
C LEU A 494 21.26 -30.72 4.07
N LEU A 495 20.49 -30.23 3.09
CA LEU A 495 19.98 -31.05 1.99
C LEU A 495 21.11 -31.60 1.10
N GLU A 496 22.16 -30.81 0.85
CA GLU A 496 23.33 -31.25 0.07
C GLU A 496 24.08 -32.42 0.73
N ASP A 497 24.09 -32.48 2.07
CA ASP A 497 24.75 -33.54 2.84
C ASP A 497 23.87 -34.79 3.06
N THR A 498 22.61 -34.76 2.62
CA THR A 498 21.61 -35.81 2.88
C THR A 498 21.58 -36.87 1.77
N GLU A 499 21.53 -38.15 2.16
CA GLU A 499 21.39 -39.26 1.20
C GLU A 499 19.91 -39.44 0.77
N ILE A 500 19.61 -39.10 -0.48
CA ILE A 500 18.26 -39.18 -1.08
C ILE A 500 18.23 -40.12 -2.29
N ASP A 501 17.37 -41.14 -2.23
CA ASP A 501 17.13 -42.07 -3.32
C ASP A 501 15.68 -41.96 -3.84
N ILE A 502 15.47 -41.65 -5.13
CA ILE A 502 14.15 -41.56 -5.76
C ILE A 502 14.04 -42.67 -6.81
N TYR A 503 13.08 -43.57 -6.63
CA TYR A 503 12.94 -44.78 -7.44
C TYR A 503 11.93 -44.65 -8.58
N ASP A 504 11.09 -43.62 -8.60
CA ASP A 504 10.25 -43.31 -9.76
C ASP A 504 11.00 -42.43 -10.75
N ASN A 505 11.07 -42.84 -12.02
CA ASN A 505 11.86 -42.13 -13.02
C ASN A 505 11.25 -40.81 -13.46
N ILE A 506 9.93 -40.66 -13.43
CA ILE A 506 9.25 -39.43 -13.80
C ILE A 506 9.47 -38.41 -12.70
N LEU A 507 9.11 -38.77 -11.47
CA LEU A 507 9.27 -37.91 -10.31
C LEU A 507 10.73 -37.50 -10.10
N ARG A 508 11.67 -38.43 -10.26
CA ARG A 508 13.11 -38.13 -10.22
C ARG A 508 13.54 -37.15 -11.30
N SER A 509 13.00 -37.24 -12.51
CA SER A 509 13.38 -36.31 -13.59
C SER A 509 12.94 -34.89 -13.26
N PHE A 510 11.71 -34.71 -12.77
CA PHE A 510 11.22 -33.40 -12.35
C PHE A 510 11.92 -32.88 -11.09
N TYR A 511 12.27 -33.77 -10.15
CA TYR A 511 13.05 -33.41 -8.98
C TYR A 511 14.47 -32.97 -9.37
N GLU A 512 15.17 -33.73 -10.22
CA GLU A 512 16.50 -33.38 -10.75
C GLU A 512 16.48 -32.03 -11.46
N ASP A 513 15.46 -31.77 -12.28
CA ASP A 513 15.34 -30.51 -13.03
C ASP A 513 15.05 -29.31 -12.09
N ALA A 514 14.39 -29.54 -10.94
CA ALA A 514 14.01 -28.48 -10.00
C ALA A 514 15.06 -28.20 -8.91
N TYR A 515 15.67 -29.25 -8.35
CA TYR A 515 16.53 -29.19 -7.16
C TYR A 515 17.95 -29.73 -7.38
N GLY A 516 18.22 -30.35 -8.53
CA GLY A 516 19.39 -31.21 -8.71
C GLY A 516 19.21 -32.57 -8.04
N TYR A 517 19.94 -33.58 -8.50
CA TYR A 517 19.83 -34.94 -7.95
C TYR A 517 21.07 -35.79 -8.25
N GLU A 518 21.72 -36.32 -7.21
CA GLU A 518 22.91 -37.18 -7.33
C GLU A 518 22.69 -38.63 -6.84
N GLY A 519 21.48 -38.97 -6.40
CA GLY A 519 21.17 -40.30 -5.87
C GLY A 519 21.00 -41.41 -6.94
N THR A 520 20.34 -42.49 -6.55
CA THR A 520 20.16 -43.68 -7.40
C THR A 520 19.40 -43.41 -8.71
N THR A 521 19.88 -44.04 -9.79
CA THR A 521 19.19 -44.09 -11.09
C THR A 521 18.33 -45.35 -11.26
N LYS A 522 18.24 -46.19 -10.23
CA LYS A 522 17.47 -47.44 -10.27
C LYS A 522 15.97 -47.13 -10.18
N ASN A 523 15.18 -47.92 -10.90
CA ASN A 523 13.72 -47.89 -10.78
C ASN A 523 13.23 -49.10 -10.01
N ASN A 524 12.28 -48.90 -9.10
CA ASN A 524 11.65 -49.97 -8.32
C ASN A 524 10.17 -50.14 -8.70
N ASP A 525 9.68 -51.36 -8.52
CA ASP A 525 8.26 -51.73 -8.47
C ASP A 525 7.89 -52.02 -7.01
N GLY A 526 6.66 -51.68 -6.59
CA GLY A 526 6.17 -51.94 -5.23
C GLY A 526 5.88 -50.68 -4.41
N ASN A 527 6.17 -50.73 -3.11
CA ASN A 527 5.61 -49.82 -2.09
C ASN A 527 6.53 -48.66 -1.68
N VAL A 528 7.67 -48.44 -2.35
CA VAL A 528 8.63 -47.39 -1.98
C VAL A 528 8.91 -46.53 -3.21
N ILE A 529 8.63 -45.22 -3.09
CA ILE A 529 8.90 -44.24 -4.16
C ILE A 529 10.19 -43.46 -3.92
N ALA A 530 10.53 -43.19 -2.65
CA ALA A 530 11.79 -42.56 -2.29
C ALA A 530 12.28 -43.03 -0.90
N THR A 531 13.57 -42.85 -0.64
CA THR A 531 14.19 -43.07 0.67
C THR A 531 15.06 -41.86 1.02
N ILE A 532 14.97 -41.38 2.25
CA ILE A 532 15.82 -40.31 2.80
C ILE A 532 16.39 -40.76 4.15
N ASN A 533 17.72 -40.77 4.30
CA ASN A 533 18.40 -41.25 5.51
C ASN A 533 17.92 -42.63 6.04
N GLY A 534 17.47 -43.50 5.12
CA GLY A 534 16.94 -44.83 5.45
C GLY A 534 15.45 -44.88 5.83
N THR A 535 14.75 -43.75 5.82
CA THR A 535 13.29 -43.66 5.96
C THR A 535 12.64 -43.75 4.59
N ASP A 536 11.73 -44.72 4.42
CA ASP A 536 11.03 -44.96 3.14
C ASP A 536 9.74 -44.12 3.05
N ILE A 537 9.53 -43.48 1.91
CA ILE A 537 8.28 -42.82 1.53
C ILE A 537 7.52 -43.75 0.57
N SER A 538 6.25 -44.00 0.85
CA SER A 538 5.41 -44.85 -0.01
C SER A 538 4.67 -44.05 -1.10
N PRO A 539 4.29 -44.70 -2.22
CA PRO A 539 3.41 -44.10 -3.22
C PRO A 539 2.11 -43.52 -2.65
N ARG A 540 1.55 -44.18 -1.63
CA ARG A 540 0.31 -43.78 -0.98
C ARG A 540 0.49 -42.53 -0.12
N ASP A 541 1.64 -42.36 0.53
CA ASP A 541 1.93 -41.16 1.31
C ASP A 541 1.99 -39.94 0.41
N LEU A 542 2.74 -40.04 -0.70
CA LEU A 542 2.80 -38.98 -1.72
C LEU A 542 1.41 -38.70 -2.31
N PHE A 543 0.65 -39.75 -2.65
CA PHE A 543 -0.70 -39.61 -3.17
C PHE A 543 -1.60 -38.84 -2.19
N ASN A 544 -1.66 -39.26 -0.93
CA ASN A 544 -2.50 -38.63 0.08
C ASN A 544 -2.11 -37.17 0.34
N GLN A 545 -0.81 -36.87 0.35
CA GLN A 545 -0.35 -35.49 0.56
C GLN A 545 -0.71 -34.59 -0.63
N MET A 546 -0.61 -35.10 -1.86
CA MET A 546 -1.00 -34.35 -3.05
C MET A 546 -2.53 -34.26 -3.22
N ASP A 547 -3.29 -35.24 -2.74
CA ASP A 547 -4.75 -35.30 -2.83
C ASP A 547 -5.44 -34.20 -2.00
N LYS A 548 -4.89 -33.88 -0.82
CA LYS A 548 -5.36 -32.79 0.04
C LYS A 548 -5.37 -31.43 -0.68
N ALA A 549 -4.34 -31.14 -1.48
CA ALA A 549 -4.19 -29.84 -2.15
C ALA A 549 -4.76 -29.86 -3.58
N PHE A 550 -4.52 -30.94 -4.33
CA PHE A 550 -4.71 -30.97 -5.79
C PHE A 550 -5.64 -32.08 -6.29
N GLY A 551 -6.14 -32.95 -5.41
CA GLY A 551 -7.04 -34.08 -5.72
C GLY A 551 -8.16 -33.73 -6.67
N VAL A 552 -9.11 -33.00 -6.15
CA VAL A 552 -10.34 -32.68 -6.87
C VAL A 552 -10.04 -31.80 -8.09
N SER A 553 -9.17 -30.79 -7.97
CA SER A 553 -8.86 -29.88 -9.08
C SER A 553 -8.17 -30.59 -10.26
N LEU A 554 -7.20 -31.47 -10.00
CA LEU A 554 -6.53 -32.24 -11.05
C LEU A 554 -7.44 -33.32 -11.62
N ALA A 555 -8.27 -33.96 -10.81
CA ALA A 555 -9.25 -34.92 -11.30
C ALA A 555 -10.27 -34.26 -12.26
N LEU A 556 -10.71 -33.03 -11.95
CA LEU A 556 -11.57 -32.24 -12.84
C LEU A 556 -10.85 -31.87 -14.13
N ASP A 557 -9.58 -31.45 -14.08
CA ASP A 557 -8.81 -31.14 -15.29
C ASP A 557 -8.64 -32.37 -16.20
N LEU A 558 -8.33 -33.53 -15.61
CA LEU A 558 -8.26 -34.80 -16.33
C LEU A 558 -9.61 -35.18 -16.94
N ALA A 559 -10.70 -34.96 -16.22
CA ALA A 559 -12.05 -35.20 -16.73
C ALA A 559 -12.38 -34.29 -17.91
N THR A 560 -12.06 -32.99 -17.82
CA THR A 560 -12.19 -32.01 -18.90
C THR A 560 -11.40 -32.43 -20.13
N ASN A 561 -10.13 -32.81 -19.97
CA ASN A 561 -9.29 -33.25 -21.08
C ASN A 561 -9.88 -34.50 -21.77
N LYS A 562 -10.39 -35.46 -21.00
CA LYS A 562 -11.07 -36.65 -21.56
C LYS A 562 -12.37 -36.30 -22.28
N TYR A 563 -13.14 -35.36 -21.74
CA TYR A 563 -14.35 -34.85 -22.37
C TYR A 563 -14.04 -34.20 -23.72
N LEU A 564 -13.12 -33.24 -23.75
CA LEU A 564 -12.71 -32.58 -25.00
C LEU A 564 -12.15 -33.56 -26.02
N LEU A 565 -11.31 -34.52 -25.59
CA LEU A 565 -10.81 -35.56 -26.49
C LEU A 565 -11.93 -36.44 -27.06
N SER A 566 -13.06 -36.57 -26.37
CA SER A 566 -14.23 -37.31 -26.88
C SER A 566 -14.98 -36.57 -27.97
N THR A 567 -14.85 -35.24 -28.05
CA THR A 567 -15.46 -34.38 -29.09
C THR A 567 -14.49 -34.03 -30.22
N LYS A 568 -13.26 -34.53 -30.18
CA LYS A 568 -12.18 -34.14 -31.13
C LYS A 568 -12.57 -34.25 -32.60
N ASP A 569 -13.35 -35.27 -32.97
CA ASP A 569 -13.70 -35.55 -34.37
C ASP A 569 -14.77 -34.59 -34.91
N ASP A 570 -15.46 -33.86 -34.00
CA ASP A 570 -16.44 -32.83 -34.34
C ASP A 570 -15.78 -31.47 -34.59
N HIS A 571 -14.62 -31.22 -33.98
CA HIS A 571 -13.93 -29.91 -34.04
C HIS A 571 -12.61 -29.91 -34.83
N LEU A 572 -11.97 -31.06 -35.03
CA LEU A 572 -10.68 -31.15 -35.73
C LEU A 572 -10.78 -32.04 -36.97
N SER A 573 -10.29 -31.52 -38.10
CA SER A 573 -10.23 -32.29 -39.33
C SER A 573 -9.02 -33.25 -39.34
N SER A 574 -9.06 -34.24 -40.24
CA SER A 574 -7.91 -35.11 -40.47
C SER A 574 -6.67 -34.39 -41.01
N ASP A 575 -6.82 -33.18 -41.55
CA ASP A 575 -5.68 -32.39 -42.04
C ASP A 575 -5.06 -31.55 -40.92
N ASP A 576 -5.84 -31.09 -39.94
CA ASP A 576 -5.34 -30.42 -38.73
C ASP A 576 -4.46 -31.37 -37.91
N ILE A 577 -4.93 -32.61 -37.70
CA ILE A 577 -4.16 -33.64 -36.97
C ILE A 577 -2.82 -33.92 -37.69
N LYS A 578 -2.80 -34.00 -39.02
CA LYS A 578 -1.55 -34.16 -39.78
C LYS A 578 -0.65 -32.93 -39.69
N GLY A 579 -1.24 -31.74 -39.57
CA GLY A 579 -0.54 -30.50 -39.26
C GLY A 579 0.21 -30.62 -37.94
N PHE A 580 -0.49 -30.97 -36.86
CA PHE A 580 0.11 -31.16 -35.54
C PHE A 580 1.20 -32.24 -35.53
N GLU A 581 0.99 -33.38 -36.20
CA GLU A 581 2.01 -34.43 -36.34
C GLU A 581 3.27 -33.93 -37.06
N LYS A 582 3.09 -33.06 -38.07
CA LYS A 582 4.20 -32.46 -38.82
C LYS A 582 4.93 -31.42 -37.98
N ASP A 583 4.21 -30.56 -37.27
CA ASP A 583 4.80 -29.52 -36.43
C ASP A 583 5.58 -30.14 -35.26
N PHE A 584 5.00 -31.15 -34.59
CA PHE A 584 5.70 -31.94 -33.59
C PHE A 584 6.97 -32.61 -34.17
N LYS A 585 6.89 -33.15 -35.39
CA LYS A 585 8.05 -33.76 -36.03
C LYS A 585 9.15 -32.74 -36.33
N ASP A 586 8.80 -31.55 -36.80
CA ASP A 586 9.74 -30.46 -37.05
C ASP A 586 10.39 -30.01 -35.74
N LEU A 587 9.62 -29.88 -34.65
CA LEU A 587 10.12 -29.59 -33.30
C LEU A 587 11.12 -30.66 -32.82
N ILE A 588 10.83 -31.94 -33.03
CA ILE A 588 11.76 -33.02 -32.66
C ILE A 588 13.05 -33.00 -33.51
N ASN A 589 12.96 -32.58 -34.78
CA ASN A 589 14.16 -32.41 -35.61
C ASN A 589 15.00 -31.24 -35.10
N ALA A 590 14.39 -30.11 -34.76
CA ALA A 590 15.08 -28.95 -34.17
C ALA A 590 15.79 -29.33 -32.86
N PHE A 591 15.11 -30.07 -31.96
CA PHE A 591 15.73 -30.64 -30.77
C PHE A 591 16.93 -31.53 -31.10
N SER A 592 16.79 -32.42 -32.09
CA SER A 592 17.86 -33.34 -32.50
C SER A 592 19.06 -32.62 -33.13
N ASN A 593 18.88 -31.38 -33.60
CA ASN A 593 19.91 -30.51 -34.17
C ASN A 593 20.51 -29.52 -33.14
N ASP A 594 20.27 -29.73 -31.84
CA ASP A 594 20.72 -28.85 -30.74
C ASP A 594 20.14 -27.42 -30.78
N GLU A 595 19.03 -27.19 -31.49
CA GLU A 595 18.44 -25.84 -31.60
C GLU A 595 17.87 -25.32 -30.26
N PHE A 596 17.50 -26.23 -29.34
CA PHE A 596 17.04 -25.89 -27.99
C PHE A 596 18.14 -25.93 -26.92
N ALA A 597 19.41 -26.09 -27.29
CA ALA A 597 20.50 -26.16 -26.32
C ALA A 597 20.61 -24.89 -25.45
N GLN A 598 20.37 -23.71 -26.03
CA GLN A 598 20.34 -22.44 -25.29
C GLN A 598 19.15 -22.33 -24.34
N ALA A 599 18.06 -23.05 -24.60
CA ALA A 599 16.90 -23.14 -23.72
C ALA A 599 17.08 -24.18 -22.60
N GLY A 600 18.25 -24.85 -22.52
CA GLY A 600 18.55 -25.87 -21.53
C GLY A 600 18.24 -27.30 -21.98
N TYR A 601 17.85 -27.50 -23.23
CA TYR A 601 17.50 -28.82 -23.78
C TYR A 601 18.41 -29.20 -24.96
N PRO A 602 19.71 -29.45 -24.72
CA PRO A 602 20.58 -29.99 -25.76
C PRO A 602 20.11 -31.42 -26.13
N SER A 603 20.36 -31.82 -27.37
CA SER A 603 20.03 -33.17 -27.89
C SER A 603 20.61 -34.29 -27.03
N SER A 604 21.70 -34.01 -26.30
CA SER A 604 22.37 -34.90 -25.35
C SER A 604 21.51 -35.31 -24.15
N VAL A 605 20.50 -34.51 -23.76
CA VAL A 605 19.50 -34.87 -22.72
C VAL A 605 18.66 -36.06 -23.15
N GLY A 606 18.54 -36.29 -24.45
CA GLY A 606 17.82 -37.40 -25.04
C GLY A 606 16.32 -37.15 -25.15
N ARG A 607 15.71 -37.75 -26.18
CA ARG A 607 14.32 -37.50 -26.58
C ARG A 607 13.30 -37.81 -25.48
N ALA A 608 13.48 -38.88 -24.71
CA ALA A 608 12.52 -39.27 -23.68
C ALA A 608 12.43 -38.22 -22.56
N LYS A 609 13.58 -37.73 -22.07
CA LYS A 609 13.63 -36.65 -21.07
C LYS A 609 13.12 -35.33 -21.68
N PHE A 610 13.44 -35.03 -22.93
CA PHE A 610 12.87 -33.87 -23.63
C PHE A 610 11.34 -33.90 -23.72
N LEU A 611 10.74 -35.02 -24.10
CA LEU A 611 9.28 -35.15 -24.17
C LEU A 611 8.63 -34.99 -22.80
N LEU A 612 9.24 -35.56 -21.76
CA LEU A 612 8.74 -35.47 -20.41
C LEU A 612 8.85 -34.03 -19.85
N SER A 613 10.01 -33.38 -19.98
CA SER A 613 10.23 -32.04 -19.44
C SER A 613 9.47 -30.94 -20.22
N VAL A 614 9.23 -31.12 -21.53
CA VAL A 614 8.55 -30.10 -22.36
C VAL A 614 7.04 -30.31 -22.43
N PHE A 615 6.58 -31.55 -22.58
CA PHE A 615 5.16 -31.87 -22.81
C PHE A 615 4.51 -32.64 -21.66
N GLY A 616 5.27 -33.06 -20.64
CA GLY A 616 4.77 -33.98 -19.62
C GLY A 616 4.41 -35.36 -20.20
N ALA A 617 4.99 -35.75 -21.34
CA ALA A 617 4.57 -36.92 -22.10
C ALA A 617 5.64 -38.02 -22.12
N GLU A 618 5.22 -39.28 -22.02
CA GLU A 618 6.13 -40.44 -22.08
C GLU A 618 6.41 -40.89 -23.52
N ASN A 619 5.56 -40.50 -24.45
CA ASN A 619 5.64 -40.90 -25.85
C ASN A 619 5.16 -39.79 -26.80
N ASN A 620 5.45 -39.98 -28.09
CA ASN A 620 5.12 -38.98 -29.10
C ASN A 620 3.61 -38.71 -29.24
N GLN A 621 2.78 -39.75 -29.12
CA GLN A 621 1.34 -39.58 -29.30
C GLN A 621 0.77 -38.74 -28.16
N GLU A 622 1.14 -39.07 -26.93
CA GLU A 622 0.78 -38.28 -25.74
C GLU A 622 1.31 -36.84 -25.85
N ALA A 623 2.53 -36.64 -26.38
CA ALA A 623 3.08 -35.30 -26.59
C ALA A 623 2.31 -34.48 -27.63
N ILE A 624 1.81 -35.12 -28.69
CA ILE A 624 0.94 -34.47 -29.68
C ILE A 624 -0.42 -34.14 -29.05
N GLU A 625 -0.98 -35.08 -28.29
CA GLU A 625 -2.27 -34.90 -27.61
C GLU A 625 -2.21 -33.75 -26.60
N LEU A 626 -1.23 -33.74 -25.68
CA LEU A 626 -1.07 -32.70 -24.65
C LEU A 626 -0.56 -31.37 -25.20
N GLY A 627 0.32 -31.39 -26.20
CA GLY A 627 0.99 -30.19 -26.71
C GLY A 627 0.25 -29.45 -27.81
N PHE A 628 -0.68 -30.10 -28.51
CA PHE A 628 -1.32 -29.53 -29.70
C PHE A 628 -2.84 -29.78 -29.72
N ILE A 629 -3.28 -31.03 -29.56
CA ILE A 629 -4.71 -31.37 -29.70
C ILE A 629 -5.54 -30.78 -28.55
N ILE A 630 -5.19 -31.06 -27.30
CA ILE A 630 -5.94 -30.54 -26.13
C ILE A 630 -5.93 -29.01 -26.09
N PRO A 631 -4.79 -28.31 -26.27
CA PRO A 631 -4.78 -26.85 -26.34
C PRO A 631 -5.70 -26.29 -27.42
N GLU A 632 -5.71 -26.87 -28.61
CA GLU A 632 -6.61 -26.46 -29.69
C GLU A 632 -8.08 -26.69 -29.32
N LEU A 633 -8.42 -27.85 -28.77
CA LEU A 633 -9.79 -28.15 -28.34
C LEU A 633 -10.26 -27.23 -27.20
N ARG A 634 -9.37 -26.89 -26.27
CA ARG A 634 -9.66 -25.89 -25.23
C ARG A 634 -9.88 -24.51 -25.81
N SER A 635 -9.04 -24.10 -26.77
CA SER A 635 -9.21 -22.83 -27.48
C SER A 635 -10.55 -22.80 -28.21
N ASN A 636 -10.86 -23.84 -28.98
CA ASN A 636 -12.12 -23.96 -29.71
C ASN A 636 -13.32 -23.87 -28.77
N PHE A 637 -13.28 -24.57 -27.64
CA PHE A 637 -14.34 -24.50 -26.63
C PHE A 637 -14.44 -23.08 -26.05
N SER A 638 -13.34 -22.49 -25.57
CA SER A 638 -13.33 -21.15 -24.98
C SER A 638 -13.78 -20.02 -25.92
N THR A 639 -13.67 -20.21 -27.23
CA THR A 639 -14.17 -19.24 -28.24
C THR A 639 -15.57 -19.58 -28.76
N ASP A 640 -16.10 -20.77 -28.46
CA ASP A 640 -17.45 -21.18 -28.82
C ASP A 640 -18.45 -20.64 -27.79
N TYR A 641 -18.62 -19.31 -27.80
CA TYR A 641 -19.39 -18.59 -26.79
C TYR A 641 -20.85 -19.06 -26.68
N GLU A 642 -21.46 -19.49 -27.79
CA GLU A 642 -22.84 -20.02 -27.80
C GLU A 642 -22.96 -21.37 -27.08
N SER A 643 -21.87 -22.14 -26.97
CA SER A 643 -21.84 -23.40 -26.22
C SER A 643 -21.77 -23.20 -24.70
N HIS A 644 -21.29 -22.03 -24.25
CA HIS A 644 -21.12 -21.76 -22.82
C HIS A 644 -22.46 -21.54 -22.12
N TYR A 645 -23.34 -20.74 -22.73
CA TYR A 645 -24.63 -20.35 -22.19
C TYR A 645 -25.66 -20.14 -23.29
N ASP A 646 -26.87 -20.64 -23.09
CA ASP A 646 -28.00 -20.32 -23.98
C ASP A 646 -28.21 -18.80 -24.05
N ASN A 647 -28.50 -18.28 -25.26
CA ASN A 647 -28.68 -16.86 -25.56
C ASN A 647 -27.51 -15.98 -25.06
N PHE A 648 -26.27 -16.45 -25.22
CA PHE A 648 -25.04 -15.78 -24.76
C PHE A 648 -25.01 -14.27 -25.02
N TYR A 649 -25.26 -13.83 -26.25
CA TYR A 649 -25.22 -12.42 -26.62
C TYR A 649 -26.30 -11.58 -25.93
N GLU A 650 -27.47 -12.14 -25.65
CA GLU A 650 -28.52 -11.46 -24.87
C GLU A 650 -28.08 -11.28 -23.41
N LYS A 651 -27.47 -12.30 -22.81
CA LYS A 651 -26.96 -12.24 -21.43
C LYS A 651 -25.84 -11.22 -21.28
N LEU A 652 -24.89 -11.16 -22.22
CA LEU A 652 -23.88 -10.11 -22.22
C LEU A 652 -24.48 -8.71 -22.42
N ALA A 653 -25.54 -8.59 -23.23
CA ALA A 653 -26.26 -7.31 -23.38
C ALA A 653 -26.92 -6.91 -22.06
N THR A 654 -27.54 -7.84 -21.33
CA THR A 654 -28.11 -7.57 -20.00
C THR A 654 -27.05 -7.09 -19.02
N LEU A 655 -25.91 -7.77 -18.91
CA LEU A 655 -24.79 -7.37 -18.04
C LEU A 655 -24.24 -5.99 -18.43
N THR A 656 -24.09 -5.73 -19.72
CA THR A 656 -23.58 -4.45 -20.23
C THR A 656 -24.56 -3.32 -19.99
N ASN A 657 -25.85 -3.57 -20.14
CA ASN A 657 -26.90 -2.58 -19.85
C ASN A 657 -26.99 -2.30 -18.35
N ARG A 658 -26.82 -3.30 -17.48
CA ARG A 658 -26.69 -3.08 -16.03
C ARG A 658 -25.49 -2.17 -15.72
N HIS A 659 -24.32 -2.47 -16.28
CA HIS A 659 -23.16 -1.61 -16.11
C HIS A 659 -23.38 -0.19 -16.68
N TYR A 660 -24.02 -0.06 -17.84
CA TYR A 660 -24.41 1.25 -18.39
C TYR A 660 -25.32 2.03 -17.44
N GLU A 661 -26.28 1.36 -16.80
CA GLU A 661 -27.23 2.02 -15.91
C GLU A 661 -26.61 2.47 -14.58
N GLU A 662 -25.78 1.62 -13.99
CA GLU A 662 -25.23 1.79 -12.64
C GLU A 662 -23.88 2.53 -12.61
N TYR A 663 -23.22 2.71 -13.75
CA TYR A 663 -21.93 3.40 -13.80
C TYR A 663 -22.07 4.89 -13.48
N LYS A 664 -21.28 5.37 -12.51
CA LYS A 664 -21.22 6.78 -12.09
C LYS A 664 -19.85 7.36 -12.38
N GLY A 665 -19.81 8.63 -12.79
CA GLY A 665 -18.57 9.33 -13.11
C GLY A 665 -18.65 10.83 -12.86
N VAL A 666 -17.79 11.33 -11.98
CA VAL A 666 -17.72 12.75 -11.59
C VAL A 666 -16.27 13.25 -11.63
N THR A 667 -16.08 14.42 -12.23
CA THR A 667 -14.78 15.10 -12.29
C THR A 667 -14.76 16.20 -11.25
N VAL A 668 -13.87 16.08 -10.28
CA VAL A 668 -13.79 17.02 -9.16
C VAL A 668 -12.38 17.57 -8.95
N SER A 669 -12.34 18.75 -8.37
CA SER A 669 -11.18 19.31 -7.67
C SER A 669 -11.56 19.48 -6.20
N HIS A 670 -10.60 19.73 -5.31
CA HIS A 670 -10.92 19.94 -3.90
C HIS A 670 -10.17 21.12 -3.29
N LEU A 671 -10.80 21.73 -2.29
CA LEU A 671 -10.19 22.66 -1.35
C LEU A 671 -10.17 21.98 0.01
N LEU A 672 -8.97 21.68 0.50
CA LEU A 672 -8.72 21.01 1.77
C LEU A 672 -8.35 22.05 2.83
N VAL A 673 -9.09 22.06 3.94
CA VAL A 673 -8.69 22.74 5.17
C VAL A 673 -7.89 21.75 6.02
N TYR A 674 -6.65 22.06 6.36
CA TYR A 674 -5.77 21.13 7.07
C TYR A 674 -4.92 21.80 8.16
N PHE A 675 -4.42 20.97 9.08
CA PHE A 675 -3.46 21.34 10.12
C PHE A 675 -2.09 20.74 9.81
N ASP A 676 -1.04 21.45 10.20
CA ASP A 676 0.37 21.07 10.03
C ASP A 676 1.12 21.72 11.20
N GLU A 677 0.93 21.16 12.39
CA GLU A 677 1.49 21.63 13.65
C GLU A 677 2.99 21.39 13.70
N ASN A 678 3.44 20.24 13.20
CA ASN A 678 4.84 19.84 13.20
C ASN A 678 5.66 20.59 12.11
N GLY A 679 5.01 21.09 11.06
CA GLY A 679 5.63 21.84 9.97
C GLY A 679 6.34 21.00 8.92
N ASP A 680 6.05 19.70 8.87
CA ASP A 680 6.72 18.76 7.96
C ASP A 680 6.20 18.88 6.51
N GLY A 681 5.09 19.61 6.31
CA GLY A 681 4.46 19.85 5.01
C GLY A 681 3.39 18.81 4.64
N THR A 682 3.08 17.89 5.54
CA THR A 682 2.03 16.87 5.44
C THR A 682 0.88 17.27 6.38
N PRO A 683 -0.38 17.07 5.97
CA PRO A 683 -1.50 17.25 6.89
C PRO A 683 -1.44 16.30 8.09
N ASP A 684 -1.64 16.86 9.29
CA ASP A 684 -1.88 16.09 10.51
C ASP A 684 -3.33 15.55 10.53
N ASN A 685 -3.55 14.44 11.24
CA ASN A 685 -4.90 13.95 11.48
C ASN A 685 -5.70 14.97 12.31
N PRO A 686 -6.79 15.56 11.76
CA PRO A 686 -7.55 16.58 12.47
C PRO A 686 -8.27 16.03 13.70
N GLN A 687 -8.67 14.75 13.73
CA GLN A 687 -9.30 14.14 14.91
C GLN A 687 -8.30 14.09 16.07
N GLU A 688 -7.11 13.53 15.83
CA GLU A 688 -6.06 13.48 16.85
C GLU A 688 -5.63 14.87 17.32
N TYR A 689 -5.56 15.83 16.39
CA TYR A 689 -5.25 17.21 16.71
C TYR A 689 -6.31 17.84 17.62
N LEU A 690 -7.59 17.70 17.29
CA LEU A 690 -8.69 18.31 18.04
C LEU A 690 -8.90 17.65 19.41
N GLU A 691 -8.65 16.34 19.55
CA GLU A 691 -8.78 15.62 20.83
C GLU A 691 -7.75 16.05 21.88
N LYS A 692 -6.60 16.60 21.46
CA LYS A 692 -5.57 17.15 22.35
C LYS A 692 -5.96 18.52 22.95
N LEU A 693 -7.02 19.15 22.45
CA LEU A 693 -7.41 20.53 22.80
C LEU A 693 -8.52 20.57 23.85
N THR A 694 -8.63 21.72 24.53
CA THR A 694 -9.81 21.98 25.38
C THR A 694 -11.07 22.14 24.52
N GLU A 695 -12.22 21.77 25.06
CA GLU A 695 -13.52 21.89 24.36
C GLU A 695 -13.80 23.30 23.81
N ALA A 696 -13.43 24.33 24.58
CA ALA A 696 -13.59 25.72 24.16
C ALA A 696 -12.70 26.04 22.94
N ARG A 697 -11.48 25.49 22.90
CA ARG A 697 -10.55 25.70 21.79
C ARG A 697 -10.94 24.90 20.55
N ARG A 698 -11.39 23.66 20.72
CA ARG A 698 -11.99 22.85 19.65
C ARG A 698 -13.13 23.62 18.99
N THR A 699 -14.05 24.15 19.79
CA THR A 699 -15.18 24.96 19.31
C THR A 699 -14.71 26.19 18.53
N GLU A 700 -13.76 26.96 19.08
CA GLU A 700 -13.21 28.15 18.41
C GLU A 700 -12.59 27.83 17.04
N ILE A 701 -11.88 26.71 16.92
CA ILE A 701 -11.28 26.28 15.64
C ILE A 701 -12.36 25.91 14.63
N LEU A 702 -13.35 25.10 15.03
CA LEU A 702 -14.44 24.68 14.15
C LEU A 702 -15.30 25.88 13.69
N GLU A 703 -15.63 26.80 14.59
CA GLU A 703 -16.29 28.07 14.25
C GLU A 703 -15.42 28.93 13.33
N GLY A 704 -14.10 28.92 13.53
CA GLY A 704 -13.16 29.61 12.65
C GLY A 704 -13.08 29.02 11.25
N ILE A 705 -13.22 27.69 11.09
CA ILE A 705 -13.34 27.06 9.77
C ILE A 705 -14.65 27.52 9.10
N LEU A 706 -15.77 27.57 9.83
CA LEU A 706 -17.03 28.10 9.28
C LEU A 706 -16.88 29.55 8.82
N GLU A 707 -16.32 30.42 9.66
CA GLU A 707 -16.12 31.83 9.30
C GLU A 707 -15.13 31.98 8.13
N LEU A 708 -14.09 31.14 8.04
CA LEU A 708 -13.19 31.09 6.89
C LEU A 708 -13.95 30.76 5.62
N MET A 709 -14.82 29.75 5.64
CA MET A 709 -15.47 29.24 4.43
C MET A 709 -16.65 30.11 3.99
N ILE A 710 -17.53 30.48 4.93
CA ILE A 710 -18.83 31.12 4.63
C ILE A 710 -19.05 32.46 5.35
N GLY A 711 -18.06 32.97 6.08
CA GLY A 711 -18.13 34.27 6.75
C GLY A 711 -18.21 35.46 5.79
N ASN A 712 -18.50 36.65 6.33
CA ASN A 712 -18.73 37.87 5.52
C ASN A 712 -17.49 38.33 4.71
N GLU A 713 -16.31 37.87 5.11
CA GLU A 713 -15.04 38.09 4.41
C GLU A 713 -14.33 36.76 4.09
N GLY A 714 -15.06 35.63 4.13
CA GLY A 714 -14.57 34.28 3.90
C GLY A 714 -14.40 33.91 2.42
N ILE A 715 -14.05 32.66 2.16
CA ILE A 715 -13.78 32.13 0.82
C ILE A 715 -14.98 32.34 -0.11
N TYR A 716 -16.19 31.98 0.33
CA TYR A 716 -17.41 32.13 -0.48
C TYR A 716 -17.63 33.58 -0.94
N GLU A 717 -17.62 34.54 -0.01
CA GLU A 717 -17.87 35.95 -0.33
C GLU A 717 -16.77 36.54 -1.21
N ASN A 718 -15.50 36.15 -1.04
CA ASN A 718 -14.42 36.60 -1.92
C ASN A 718 -14.58 36.07 -3.35
N LEU A 719 -14.99 34.80 -3.51
CA LEU A 719 -15.29 34.25 -4.83
C LEU A 719 -16.53 34.89 -5.47
N ALA A 720 -17.55 35.23 -4.67
CA ALA A 720 -18.79 35.82 -5.17
C ALA A 720 -18.69 37.33 -5.47
N SER A 721 -17.84 38.05 -4.74
CA SER A 721 -17.74 39.52 -4.81
C SER A 721 -16.67 40.06 -5.77
N ASP A 722 -15.69 39.24 -6.17
CA ASP A 722 -14.55 39.69 -6.96
C ASP A 722 -14.69 39.36 -8.47
N VAL A 723 -14.61 40.39 -9.32
CA VAL A 723 -14.80 40.31 -10.78
C VAL A 723 -13.47 40.02 -11.51
N ASP A 724 -12.36 39.92 -10.76
CA ASP A 724 -10.99 39.83 -11.30
C ASP A 724 -10.43 38.39 -11.41
N PHE A 725 -11.18 37.34 -11.02
CA PHE A 725 -10.77 35.95 -11.26
C PHE A 725 -11.10 35.50 -12.69
N SER A 726 -10.20 34.75 -13.32
CA SER A 726 -10.43 34.19 -14.66
C SER A 726 -11.43 33.02 -14.66
N ASP A 727 -11.47 32.26 -13.57
CA ASP A 727 -12.35 31.11 -13.29
C ASP A 727 -12.30 30.76 -11.78
N VAL A 728 -13.21 29.89 -11.31
CA VAL A 728 -13.29 29.52 -9.88
C VAL A 728 -12.01 28.81 -9.39
N LYS A 729 -11.38 27.98 -10.23
CA LYS A 729 -10.14 27.27 -9.89
C LYS A 729 -8.98 28.23 -9.60
N GLY A 730 -8.82 29.25 -10.44
CA GLY A 730 -7.82 30.30 -10.26
C GLY A 730 -8.07 31.11 -9.00
N GLY A 731 -9.34 31.42 -8.69
CA GLY A 731 -9.74 32.08 -7.45
C GLY A 731 -9.38 31.28 -6.21
N LEU A 732 -9.76 30.00 -6.16
CA LEU A 732 -9.44 29.10 -5.05
C LEU A 732 -7.93 28.93 -4.84
N THR A 733 -7.16 28.82 -5.93
CA THR A 733 -5.70 28.73 -5.86
C THR A 733 -5.08 30.00 -5.25
N LEU A 734 -5.57 31.18 -5.66
CA LEU A 734 -5.07 32.45 -5.12
C LEU A 734 -5.43 32.58 -3.63
N LEU A 735 -6.70 32.33 -3.27
CA LEU A 735 -7.18 32.45 -1.88
C LEU A 735 -6.46 31.48 -0.94
N ALA A 736 -6.25 30.23 -1.34
CA ALA A 736 -5.46 29.28 -0.56
C ALA A 736 -4.02 29.80 -0.34
N SER A 737 -3.40 30.39 -1.38
CA SER A 737 -2.09 31.02 -1.24
C SER A 737 -2.10 32.23 -0.33
N GLU A 738 -3.14 33.08 -0.36
CA GLU A 738 -3.26 34.24 0.53
C GLU A 738 -3.40 33.83 1.99
N VAL A 739 -4.26 32.84 2.28
CA VAL A 739 -4.46 32.29 3.64
C VAL A 739 -3.17 31.69 4.19
N ASN A 740 -2.47 30.89 3.40
CA ASN A 740 -1.21 30.26 3.85
C ASN A 740 -0.05 31.25 3.97
N ASN A 741 -0.08 32.36 3.23
CA ASN A 741 0.93 33.43 3.33
C ASN A 741 0.65 34.41 4.49
N ALA A 742 -0.51 34.33 5.13
CA ALA A 742 -0.84 35.14 6.30
C ALA A 742 0.03 34.74 7.51
N GLY A 743 0.48 35.73 8.27
CA GLY A 743 1.11 35.51 9.57
C GLY A 743 0.07 35.47 10.67
N ARG A 744 0.39 34.81 11.78
CA ARG A 744 -0.38 34.86 13.04
C ARG A 744 -0.31 36.23 13.70
N VAL A 745 0.71 37.01 13.33
CA VAL A 745 0.78 38.45 13.61
C VAL A 745 0.72 39.26 12.31
N PRO A 746 0.21 40.50 12.36
CA PRO A 746 0.21 41.38 11.20
C PRO A 746 1.62 41.61 10.63
N LEU A 747 1.85 41.21 9.38
CA LEU A 747 3.16 41.32 8.72
C LEU A 747 3.50 42.78 8.32
N ASN A 748 2.47 43.57 7.95
CA ASN A 748 2.52 44.99 7.63
C ASN A 748 1.12 45.64 7.76
N ASN A 749 1.01 46.98 7.80
CA ASN A 749 -0.27 47.70 7.93
C ASN A 749 -1.11 47.79 6.61
N ASN A 750 -0.72 47.12 5.52
CA ASN A 750 -1.27 47.32 4.17
C ASN A 750 -1.77 46.05 3.44
N THR A 751 -1.53 44.83 3.93
CA THR A 751 -2.18 43.60 3.45
C THR A 751 -3.46 43.38 4.24
N ARG A 752 -4.55 42.90 3.59
CA ARG A 752 -5.81 42.55 4.27
C ARG A 752 -5.48 41.73 5.53
N ASN A 753 -5.75 42.31 6.70
CA ASN A 753 -5.52 41.71 8.00
C ASN A 753 -6.56 40.60 8.32
N THR A 754 -7.38 40.24 7.34
CA THR A 754 -8.56 39.38 7.47
C THR A 754 -8.16 37.92 7.67
N TRP A 755 -7.06 37.46 7.06
CA TRP A 755 -6.62 36.06 7.19
C TRP A 755 -5.79 35.75 8.46
N THR A 756 -5.36 36.80 9.18
CA THR A 756 -4.51 36.67 10.39
C THR A 756 -5.19 35.86 11.49
N GLU A 757 -6.51 36.00 11.65
CA GLU A 757 -7.25 35.29 12.69
C GLU A 757 -7.31 33.77 12.44
N PHE A 758 -7.51 33.34 11.20
CA PHE A 758 -7.46 31.92 10.84
C PHE A 758 -6.05 31.33 10.96
N ALA A 759 -5.02 32.13 10.63
CA ALA A 759 -3.64 31.72 10.85
C ALA A 759 -3.37 31.45 12.35
N LYS A 760 -3.94 32.24 13.27
CA LYS A 760 -3.85 32.01 14.73
C LYS A 760 -4.58 30.73 15.18
N LEU A 761 -5.55 30.27 14.40
CA LEU A 761 -6.23 29.00 14.62
C LEU A 761 -5.42 27.79 14.11
N GLY A 762 -4.31 28.02 13.41
CA GLY A 762 -3.49 26.95 12.82
C GLY A 762 -4.01 26.48 11.46
N ILE A 763 -5.07 27.11 10.94
CA ILE A 763 -5.74 26.69 9.71
C ILE A 763 -4.84 26.95 8.48
N ASN A 764 -4.72 25.94 7.62
CA ASN A 764 -4.11 26.02 6.30
C ASN A 764 -5.12 25.59 5.22
N LEU A 765 -4.91 26.04 3.98
CA LEU A 765 -5.73 25.69 2.83
C LEU A 765 -4.90 25.08 1.69
N LYS A 766 -5.41 24.06 1.03
CA LYS A 766 -4.79 23.47 -0.15
C LYS A 766 -5.82 23.25 -1.24
N PHE A 767 -5.61 23.83 -2.42
CA PHE A 767 -6.44 23.54 -3.59
C PHE A 767 -5.71 22.55 -4.51
N GLU A 768 -6.38 21.48 -4.91
CA GLU A 768 -5.81 20.49 -5.83
C GLU A 768 -6.83 20.05 -6.88
N ASP A 769 -6.35 19.87 -8.11
CA ASP A 769 -7.11 19.30 -9.20
C ASP A 769 -6.72 17.83 -9.36
N LEU A 770 -7.68 16.91 -9.21
CA LEU A 770 -7.41 15.47 -9.25
C LEU A 770 -7.15 14.94 -10.67
N GLY A 771 -7.41 15.75 -11.70
CA GLY A 771 -7.05 15.52 -13.10
C GLY A 771 -7.70 14.29 -13.77
N SER A 772 -8.33 13.42 -12.99
CA SER A 772 -8.97 12.17 -13.39
C SER A 772 -10.38 12.11 -12.80
N GLN A 773 -11.26 11.41 -13.50
CA GLN A 773 -12.63 11.20 -13.07
C GLN A 773 -12.67 10.21 -11.91
N ILE A 774 -13.45 10.55 -10.88
CA ILE A 774 -13.83 9.63 -9.82
C ILE A 774 -15.08 8.88 -10.30
N THR A 775 -15.02 7.56 -10.21
CA THR A 775 -16.07 6.65 -10.64
C THR A 775 -16.54 5.82 -9.48
N ASN A 776 -17.71 5.18 -9.57
CA ASN A 776 -18.16 4.25 -8.53
C ASN A 776 -17.31 2.96 -8.44
N THR A 777 -16.27 2.82 -9.28
CA THR A 777 -15.24 1.78 -9.18
C THR A 777 -13.92 2.28 -8.58
N SER A 778 -13.76 3.58 -8.37
CA SER A 778 -12.50 4.21 -7.94
C SER A 778 -12.12 3.87 -6.50
N ASN A 779 -13.06 3.39 -5.68
CA ASN A 779 -12.84 3.08 -4.27
C ASN A 779 -13.07 1.61 -3.90
N PHE A 780 -13.04 0.71 -4.88
CA PHE A 780 -13.00 -0.71 -4.57
C PHE A 780 -11.76 -1.02 -3.73
N ILE A 781 -11.94 -1.64 -2.56
CA ILE A 781 -10.87 -1.94 -1.60
C ILE A 781 -9.78 -2.88 -2.16
N THR A 782 -10.04 -3.47 -3.32
CA THR A 782 -9.15 -4.37 -4.04
C THR A 782 -8.29 -3.65 -5.08
N GLY A 783 -8.55 -2.36 -5.30
CA GLY A 783 -7.73 -1.50 -6.14
C GLY A 783 -6.35 -1.25 -5.54
N SER A 784 -5.37 -0.90 -6.39
CA SER A 784 -4.00 -0.58 -5.96
C SER A 784 -3.89 0.67 -5.08
N SER A 785 -4.92 1.52 -5.12
CA SER A 785 -5.05 2.73 -4.32
C SER A 785 -6.53 3.07 -4.23
N THR A 786 -6.98 3.42 -3.03
CA THR A 786 -8.32 3.95 -2.76
C THR A 786 -8.23 5.44 -2.47
N LEU A 787 -9.35 6.14 -2.66
CA LEU A 787 -9.50 7.50 -2.18
C LEU A 787 -9.89 7.47 -0.69
N ASP A 788 -9.70 8.59 -0.01
CA ASP A 788 -10.29 8.78 1.31
C ASP A 788 -11.82 8.57 1.23
N THR A 789 -12.38 7.84 2.20
CA THR A 789 -13.79 7.40 2.16
C THR A 789 -14.73 8.58 2.28
N VAL A 790 -14.43 9.54 3.15
CA VAL A 790 -15.22 10.76 3.35
C VAL A 790 -15.28 11.58 2.06
N PHE A 791 -14.11 11.79 1.43
CA PHE A 791 -14.02 12.49 0.15
C PHE A 791 -14.76 11.75 -0.98
N TYR A 792 -14.56 10.44 -1.11
CA TYR A 792 -15.17 9.63 -2.15
C TYR A 792 -16.69 9.56 -2.02
N ASP A 793 -17.20 9.27 -0.83
CA ASP A 793 -18.64 9.17 -0.57
C ASP A 793 -19.32 10.50 -0.83
N ARG A 794 -18.67 11.62 -0.45
CA ARG A 794 -19.19 12.94 -0.76
C ARG A 794 -19.20 13.22 -2.26
N ALA A 795 -18.16 12.85 -3.00
CA ALA A 795 -18.13 13.00 -4.45
C ALA A 795 -19.24 12.20 -5.16
N MET A 796 -19.52 10.96 -4.70
CA MET A 796 -20.64 10.15 -5.21
C MET A 796 -22.01 10.74 -4.85
N ALA A 797 -22.17 11.28 -3.63
CA ALA A 797 -23.39 11.97 -3.25
C ALA A 797 -23.64 13.22 -4.11
N LEU A 798 -22.59 13.98 -4.44
CA LEU A 798 -22.67 15.14 -5.33
C LEU A 798 -23.02 14.75 -6.77
N HIS A 799 -22.47 13.64 -7.27
CA HIS A 799 -22.88 13.07 -8.55
C HIS A 799 -24.40 12.85 -8.59
N ASP A 800 -24.93 12.13 -7.59
CA ASP A 800 -26.36 11.80 -7.54
C ASP A 800 -27.23 13.06 -7.38
N ALA A 801 -26.80 14.04 -6.60
CA ALA A 801 -27.50 15.31 -6.44
C ALA A 801 -27.59 16.09 -7.77
N ILE A 802 -26.50 16.15 -8.54
CA ILE A 802 -26.45 16.85 -9.83
C ILE A 802 -27.34 16.14 -10.87
N ILE A 803 -27.26 14.81 -10.97
CA ILE A 803 -28.11 14.04 -11.90
C ILE A 803 -29.59 14.24 -11.56
N ASN A 804 -29.97 14.15 -10.28
CA ASN A 804 -31.36 14.35 -9.84
C ASN A 804 -31.89 15.77 -10.12
N GLN A 805 -31.01 16.76 -10.24
CA GLN A 805 -31.39 18.14 -10.51
C GLN A 805 -31.53 18.42 -12.01
N PHE A 806 -30.61 17.91 -12.83
CA PHE A 806 -30.56 18.24 -14.26
C PHE A 806 -31.26 17.19 -15.14
N ASP A 807 -31.60 16.02 -14.60
CA ASP A 807 -32.08 14.84 -15.33
C ASP A 807 -31.14 14.38 -16.47
N GLU A 808 -29.91 14.90 -16.51
CA GLU A 808 -28.89 14.59 -17.50
C GLU A 808 -27.49 14.92 -16.97
N ALA A 809 -26.48 14.40 -17.65
CA ALA A 809 -25.10 14.75 -17.38
C ALA A 809 -24.75 16.20 -17.76
N LYS A 810 -23.78 16.77 -17.05
CA LYS A 810 -23.34 18.16 -17.24
C LYS A 810 -21.82 18.28 -17.18
N THR A 811 -21.24 18.86 -18.22
CA THR A 811 -19.81 19.19 -18.29
C THR A 811 -19.59 20.70 -18.15
N GLY A 812 -18.44 21.11 -17.61
CA GLY A 812 -18.11 22.52 -17.45
C GLY A 812 -18.87 23.18 -16.30
N LEU A 813 -19.19 22.39 -15.28
CA LEU A 813 -19.75 22.89 -14.03
C LEU A 813 -18.67 23.65 -13.24
N GLU A 814 -19.09 24.57 -12.39
CA GLU A 814 -18.23 25.17 -11.36
C GLU A 814 -18.92 25.05 -9.99
N PHE A 815 -19.52 23.88 -9.71
CA PHE A 815 -20.29 23.65 -8.50
C PHE A 815 -19.36 23.43 -7.31
N LEU A 816 -19.18 24.44 -6.48
CA LEU A 816 -18.43 24.34 -5.23
C LEU A 816 -19.36 23.99 -4.07
N ASP A 817 -19.06 22.89 -3.40
CA ASP A 817 -19.84 22.34 -2.30
C ASP A 817 -19.50 22.99 -0.96
N PHE A 818 -20.41 23.84 -0.48
CA PHE A 818 -20.30 24.50 0.83
C PHE A 818 -21.29 23.98 1.87
N TYR A 819 -22.15 22.99 1.58
CA TYR A 819 -23.30 22.59 2.41
C TYR A 819 -24.24 23.76 2.80
N PRO A 820 -25.53 23.55 2.51
CA PRO A 820 -26.49 24.42 1.85
C PRO A 820 -26.70 25.77 2.54
N TYR A 821 -25.84 26.70 2.19
CA TYR A 821 -26.24 27.96 1.57
C TYR A 821 -25.20 28.18 0.48
N ASN A 822 -25.56 28.84 -0.62
CA ASN A 822 -24.55 29.53 -1.42
C ASN A 822 -23.50 28.60 -2.10
N SER A 823 -23.92 27.57 -2.84
CA SER A 823 -23.02 26.98 -3.85
C SER A 823 -22.76 28.03 -4.93
N LEU A 824 -21.50 28.29 -5.29
CA LEU A 824 -21.16 29.25 -6.34
C LEU A 824 -21.61 28.69 -7.71
N ILE A 825 -22.77 29.19 -8.15
CA ILE A 825 -23.39 29.10 -9.49
C ILE A 825 -23.69 27.69 -10.05
N LEU A 826 -24.97 27.33 -9.98
CA LEU A 826 -25.71 26.65 -11.05
C LEU A 826 -26.16 27.73 -12.05
N GLU A 827 -25.49 27.90 -13.19
CA GLU A 827 -25.98 28.81 -14.22
C GLU A 827 -27.33 28.28 -14.74
N GLY A 828 -28.44 28.92 -14.37
CA GLY A 828 -29.68 28.88 -15.15
C GLY A 828 -30.97 28.32 -14.53
N ASN A 829 -31.07 28.04 -13.23
CA ASN A 829 -32.33 27.56 -12.65
C ASN A 829 -33.11 28.65 -11.89
N THR A 830 -33.90 29.41 -12.65
CA THR A 830 -35.15 29.98 -12.14
C THR A 830 -36.30 29.17 -12.74
N ASP A 831 -37.32 28.84 -11.94
CA ASP A 831 -38.59 28.32 -12.48
C ASP A 831 -39.19 29.29 -13.54
N GLU A 832 -40.25 28.88 -14.24
CA GLU A 832 -40.95 29.76 -15.22
C GLU A 832 -41.49 31.07 -14.60
N GLU A 833 -41.43 31.22 -13.27
CA GLU A 833 -41.87 32.37 -12.49
C GLU A 833 -40.71 33.20 -11.88
N GLY A 834 -39.45 32.77 -12.02
CA GLY A 834 -38.27 33.48 -11.53
C GLY A 834 -37.74 33.06 -10.16
N ASN A 835 -38.21 31.97 -9.55
CA ASN A 835 -37.76 31.51 -8.22
C ASN A 835 -36.63 30.48 -8.33
N GLN A 836 -35.59 30.63 -7.51
CA GLN A 836 -34.61 29.57 -7.26
C GLN A 836 -35.31 28.44 -6.50
N GLU A 837 -35.24 27.21 -7.02
CA GLU A 837 -35.68 26.03 -6.29
C GLU A 837 -34.57 25.67 -5.27
N ASP A 838 -34.88 25.78 -3.98
CA ASP A 838 -33.96 25.49 -2.87
C ASP A 838 -33.54 24.01 -2.89
N VAL A 839 -32.33 23.74 -3.37
CA VAL A 839 -31.70 22.42 -3.27
C VAL A 839 -31.04 22.30 -1.89
N MET A 840 -31.70 21.50 -1.03
CA MET A 840 -31.22 21.00 0.27
C MET A 840 -31.19 22.04 1.41
N ASN A 841 -31.83 21.74 2.55
CA ASN A 841 -32.03 22.65 3.69
C ASN A 841 -31.14 22.26 4.88
N GLN A 842 -29.84 22.57 4.87
CA GLN A 842 -28.94 22.05 5.92
C GLN A 842 -27.66 22.88 6.17
N GLU A 843 -27.75 24.17 6.49
CA GLU A 843 -26.61 25.09 6.73
C GLU A 843 -25.28 24.42 7.16
N LEU A 844 -24.15 24.78 6.53
CA LEU A 844 -22.83 24.35 6.98
C LEU A 844 -22.67 24.66 8.47
N THR A 845 -22.43 23.61 9.25
CA THR A 845 -22.34 23.65 10.71
C THR A 845 -21.10 22.88 11.16
N THR A 846 -20.71 23.08 12.42
CA THR A 846 -19.59 22.32 13.01
C THR A 846 -19.87 20.82 12.99
N ASP A 847 -21.13 20.41 13.16
CA ASP A 847 -21.56 19.01 13.07
C ASP A 847 -21.32 18.40 11.68
N ILE A 848 -21.56 19.16 10.61
CA ILE A 848 -21.26 18.72 9.24
C ILE A 848 -19.74 18.67 9.01
N LEU A 849 -18.99 19.66 9.51
CA LEU A 849 -17.53 19.65 9.41
C LEU A 849 -16.98 18.34 10.01
N GLU A 850 -17.37 18.03 11.25
CA GLU A 850 -16.80 16.91 12.00
C GLU A 850 -17.28 15.54 11.50
N ASN A 851 -18.56 15.40 11.15
CA ASN A 851 -19.13 14.07 10.86
C ASN A 851 -19.24 13.76 9.36
N VAL A 852 -19.02 14.73 8.47
CA VAL A 852 -19.28 14.58 7.03
C VAL A 852 -18.14 15.05 6.15
N LEU A 853 -17.34 16.03 6.57
CA LEU A 853 -16.27 16.60 5.75
C LEU A 853 -14.86 16.26 6.25
N MET A 854 -14.72 15.85 7.51
CA MET A 854 -13.45 15.55 8.14
C MET A 854 -12.95 14.15 7.80
N SER A 855 -11.75 14.09 7.23
CA SER A 855 -10.96 12.88 6.98
C SER A 855 -9.66 12.92 7.80
N ASP A 856 -8.84 11.88 7.69
CA ASP A 856 -7.49 11.86 8.28
C ASP A 856 -6.54 12.93 7.72
N PHE A 857 -6.92 13.63 6.64
CA PHE A 857 -6.12 14.70 6.03
C PHE A 857 -6.64 16.11 6.33
N GLY A 858 -7.83 16.25 6.90
CA GLY A 858 -8.50 17.54 7.05
C GLY A 858 -9.95 17.55 6.55
N PHE A 859 -10.49 18.75 6.32
CA PHE A 859 -11.88 18.97 5.91
C PHE A 859 -11.98 19.24 4.40
N HIS A 860 -12.74 18.41 3.70
CA HIS A 860 -12.86 18.45 2.24
C HIS A 860 -14.00 19.34 1.76
N PHE A 861 -13.71 20.26 0.85
CA PHE A 861 -14.71 21.04 0.10
C PHE A 861 -14.55 20.77 -1.39
N ILE A 862 -15.56 20.17 -2.01
CA ILE A 862 -15.45 19.60 -3.35
C ILE A 862 -15.94 20.60 -4.41
N LEU A 863 -15.12 20.86 -5.43
CA LEU A 863 -15.50 21.55 -6.65
C LEU A 863 -15.82 20.53 -7.74
N VAL A 864 -17.09 20.35 -8.08
CA VAL A 864 -17.51 19.51 -9.20
C VAL A 864 -17.42 20.29 -10.50
N THR A 865 -16.64 19.76 -11.43
CA THR A 865 -16.40 20.36 -12.75
C THR A 865 -17.13 19.65 -13.89
N GLY A 866 -17.62 18.45 -13.62
CA GLY A 866 -18.53 17.76 -14.52
C GLY A 866 -19.02 16.43 -13.96
N VAL A 867 -20.19 16.02 -14.44
CA VAL A 867 -20.74 14.68 -14.33
C VAL A 867 -20.87 14.14 -15.76
N ASP A 868 -20.39 12.93 -15.99
CA ASP A 868 -20.27 12.37 -17.33
C ASP A 868 -21.60 11.94 -17.93
N ALA A 869 -21.76 12.19 -19.23
CA ALA A 869 -22.84 11.59 -19.99
C ALA A 869 -22.64 10.07 -20.10
N LYS A 870 -23.74 9.33 -19.92
CA LYS A 870 -23.83 7.96 -20.40
C LYS A 870 -23.59 7.99 -21.91
N LEU A 871 -22.76 7.07 -22.41
CA LEU A 871 -22.40 7.00 -23.83
C LEU A 871 -23.30 5.98 -24.50
N ASP A 872 -24.17 6.45 -25.38
CA ASP A 872 -25.22 5.64 -25.99
C ASP A 872 -24.70 4.74 -27.13
N PHE A 873 -25.39 3.61 -27.31
CA PHE A 873 -25.10 2.62 -28.34
C PHE A 873 -25.90 2.82 -29.63
N ASP A 874 -26.74 3.86 -29.72
CA ASP A 874 -27.60 4.09 -30.88
C ASP A 874 -26.79 4.51 -32.12
N TYR A 875 -27.15 3.94 -33.26
CA TYR A 875 -26.63 4.33 -34.57
C TYR A 875 -27.57 3.88 -35.69
N ASP A 876 -28.26 4.85 -36.29
CA ASP A 876 -29.15 4.62 -37.43
C ASP A 876 -28.34 4.26 -38.69
N GLY A 877 -28.65 3.10 -39.28
CA GLY A 877 -28.03 2.59 -40.49
C GLY A 877 -28.19 3.50 -41.73
N GLU A 878 -29.18 4.39 -41.76
CA GLU A 878 -29.26 5.42 -42.81
C GLU A 878 -28.05 6.38 -42.82
N ASN A 879 -27.33 6.49 -41.68
CA ASN A 879 -26.10 7.29 -41.57
C ASN A 879 -24.87 6.57 -42.15
N ASP A 880 -24.92 5.26 -42.39
CA ASP A 880 -23.84 4.48 -42.97
C ASP A 880 -23.89 4.46 -44.51
N VAL A 881 -23.76 5.64 -45.11
CA VAL A 881 -23.90 5.83 -46.58
C VAL A 881 -22.90 4.99 -47.40
N ASN A 882 -21.79 4.56 -46.79
CA ASN A 882 -20.74 3.78 -47.47
C ASN A 882 -20.73 2.30 -47.05
N GLU A 883 -21.69 1.85 -46.24
CA GLU A 883 -21.76 0.46 -45.75
C GLU A 883 -20.47 0.03 -45.02
N ASN A 884 -19.85 0.95 -44.27
CA ASN A 884 -18.59 0.71 -43.57
C ASN A 884 -18.75 -0.12 -42.29
N TYR A 885 -19.97 -0.22 -41.75
CA TYR A 885 -20.26 -0.81 -40.44
C TYR A 885 -21.17 -2.04 -40.53
N GLN A 886 -21.05 -2.78 -41.63
CA GLN A 886 -21.71 -4.05 -41.87
C GLN A 886 -20.81 -5.01 -42.66
N PHE A 887 -21.04 -6.32 -42.51
CA PHE A 887 -20.41 -7.36 -43.32
C PHE A 887 -21.32 -8.59 -43.47
N GLU A 888 -21.03 -9.43 -44.46
CA GLU A 888 -21.72 -10.71 -44.66
C GLU A 888 -20.79 -11.88 -44.39
N LEU A 889 -21.25 -12.84 -43.57
CA LEU A 889 -20.58 -14.09 -43.28
C LEU A 889 -21.64 -15.20 -43.23
N ASP A 890 -21.38 -16.34 -43.87
CA ASP A 890 -22.27 -17.52 -43.89
C ASP A 890 -23.75 -17.22 -44.19
N ASP A 891 -23.99 -16.41 -45.22
CA ASP A 891 -25.32 -15.95 -45.66
C ASP A 891 -26.11 -15.13 -44.60
N LYS A 892 -25.44 -14.67 -43.53
CA LYS A 892 -25.96 -13.75 -42.51
C LYS A 892 -25.28 -12.38 -42.63
N THR A 893 -26.08 -11.32 -42.56
CA THR A 893 -25.59 -9.94 -42.51
C THR A 893 -25.44 -9.50 -41.05
N TYR A 894 -24.24 -9.04 -40.68
CA TYR A 894 -23.93 -8.47 -39.37
C TYR A 894 -23.78 -6.96 -39.53
N ASN A 895 -24.32 -6.19 -38.58
CA ASN A 895 -24.20 -4.73 -38.56
C ASN A 895 -24.22 -4.18 -37.13
N ILE A 896 -23.72 -2.95 -36.95
CA ILE A 896 -23.71 -2.25 -35.66
C ILE A 896 -24.99 -1.43 -35.40
N TYR A 897 -26.01 -1.51 -36.26
CA TYR A 897 -27.13 -0.57 -36.23
C TYR A 897 -28.07 -0.85 -35.05
N ASN A 898 -28.51 0.21 -34.39
CA ASN A 898 -29.41 0.15 -33.23
C ASN A 898 -30.18 1.45 -33.07
N ASP A 899 -31.48 1.36 -32.80
CA ASP A 899 -32.37 2.50 -32.59
C ASP A 899 -32.57 2.82 -31.09
N ASP A 900 -31.97 2.02 -30.20
CA ASP A 900 -32.01 2.17 -28.74
C ASP A 900 -30.64 2.64 -28.19
N VAL A 901 -30.67 3.40 -27.10
CA VAL A 901 -29.46 3.84 -26.38
C VAL A 901 -28.77 2.66 -25.68
N ALA A 902 -29.55 1.64 -25.28
CA ALA A 902 -29.06 0.41 -24.68
C ALA A 902 -28.41 -0.50 -25.73
N ILE A 903 -27.35 -1.23 -25.36
CA ILE A 903 -26.69 -2.16 -26.29
C ILE A 903 -27.61 -3.34 -26.62
N SER A 904 -27.60 -3.76 -27.88
CA SER A 904 -28.34 -4.95 -28.34
C SER A 904 -27.44 -6.18 -28.48
N ALA A 905 -28.04 -7.37 -28.35
CA ALA A 905 -27.35 -8.65 -28.60
C ALA A 905 -26.73 -8.72 -30.01
N SER A 906 -27.40 -8.15 -31.02
CA SER A 906 -26.89 -8.10 -32.40
C SER A 906 -25.64 -7.23 -32.55
N GLN A 907 -25.53 -6.13 -31.80
CA GLN A 907 -24.32 -5.30 -31.79
C GLN A 907 -23.15 -6.01 -31.13
N ILE A 908 -23.40 -6.75 -30.05
CA ILE A 908 -22.38 -7.59 -29.40
C ILE A 908 -21.92 -8.70 -30.35
N GLU A 909 -22.87 -9.39 -30.99
CA GLU A 909 -22.55 -10.44 -31.97
C GLU A 909 -21.72 -9.88 -33.14
N TYR A 910 -22.11 -8.71 -33.70
CA TYR A 910 -21.33 -8.01 -34.71
C TYR A 910 -19.90 -7.71 -34.24
N TYR A 911 -19.74 -7.21 -33.02
CA TYR A 911 -18.43 -6.85 -32.48
C TYR A 911 -17.53 -8.08 -32.31
N ILE A 912 -18.04 -9.15 -31.71
CA ILE A 912 -17.28 -10.38 -31.45
C ILE A 912 -16.91 -11.07 -32.77
N VAL A 913 -17.88 -11.36 -33.63
CA VAL A 913 -17.66 -12.03 -34.93
C VAL A 913 -16.82 -11.16 -35.86
N GLY A 914 -17.02 -9.84 -35.83
CA GLY A 914 -16.26 -8.89 -36.64
C GLY A 914 -14.78 -8.80 -36.23
N ASN A 915 -14.47 -8.96 -34.95
CA ASN A 915 -13.09 -8.94 -34.46
C ASN A 915 -12.28 -10.20 -34.81
N GLU A 916 -12.94 -11.29 -35.19
CA GLU A 916 -12.28 -12.48 -35.75
C GLU A 916 -11.86 -12.30 -37.22
N GLN A 917 -12.38 -11.28 -37.91
CA GLN A 917 -12.04 -10.97 -39.29
C GLN A 917 -10.69 -10.24 -39.39
N GLU A 918 -9.99 -10.36 -40.53
CA GLU A 918 -8.67 -9.73 -40.73
C GLU A 918 -8.65 -8.20 -40.51
N SER A 919 -9.78 -7.52 -40.74
CA SER A 919 -9.91 -6.07 -40.57
C SER A 919 -10.36 -5.63 -39.18
N GLY A 920 -10.79 -6.55 -38.33
CA GLY A 920 -11.51 -6.26 -37.09
C GLY A 920 -12.91 -5.66 -37.31
N ALA A 921 -13.66 -5.48 -36.21
CA ALA A 921 -14.98 -4.85 -36.24
C ALA A 921 -14.85 -3.31 -36.40
N SER A 922 -15.33 -2.77 -37.53
CA SER A 922 -15.37 -1.32 -37.72
C SER A 922 -16.60 -0.72 -37.03
N MET A 923 -16.45 0.42 -36.36
CA MET A 923 -17.54 1.10 -35.65
C MET A 923 -17.49 2.62 -35.81
N PRO A 924 -18.63 3.32 -35.75
CA PRO A 924 -18.68 4.77 -35.58
C PRO A 924 -17.95 5.22 -34.30
N THR A 925 -17.36 6.41 -34.30
CA THR A 925 -16.61 6.92 -33.13
C THR A 925 -17.45 7.00 -31.85
N SER A 926 -18.73 7.38 -31.94
CA SER A 926 -19.63 7.45 -30.78
C SER A 926 -19.86 6.06 -30.16
N VAL A 927 -20.31 5.11 -30.97
CA VAL A 927 -20.56 3.73 -30.56
C VAL A 927 -19.28 3.06 -30.06
N SER A 928 -18.14 3.27 -30.73
CA SER A 928 -16.86 2.74 -30.27
C SER A 928 -16.51 3.23 -28.86
N ARG A 929 -16.81 4.48 -28.51
CA ARG A 929 -16.58 5.00 -27.16
C ARG A 929 -17.54 4.38 -26.12
N ALA A 930 -18.80 4.16 -26.49
CA ALA A 930 -19.77 3.46 -25.65
C ALA A 930 -19.34 2.01 -25.36
N PHE A 931 -18.91 1.28 -26.40
CA PHE A 931 -18.32 -0.06 -26.27
C PHE A 931 -17.13 -0.05 -25.32
N THR A 932 -16.17 0.85 -25.52
CA THR A 932 -14.99 0.94 -24.65
C THR A 932 -15.35 1.24 -23.20
N LYS A 933 -16.35 2.09 -22.94
CA LYS A 933 -16.73 2.50 -21.58
C LYS A 933 -17.56 1.45 -20.84
N HIS A 934 -18.50 0.77 -21.53
CA HIS A 934 -19.50 -0.07 -20.87
C HIS A 934 -19.41 -1.55 -21.24
N PHE A 935 -19.12 -1.90 -22.50
CA PHE A 935 -19.05 -3.31 -22.92
C PHE A 935 -17.70 -3.95 -22.61
N THR A 936 -16.59 -3.24 -22.88
CA THR A 936 -15.23 -3.78 -22.68
C THR A 936 -14.99 -4.27 -21.26
N PRO A 937 -15.35 -3.55 -20.17
CA PRO A 937 -15.18 -4.06 -18.81
C PRO A 937 -15.91 -5.41 -18.56
N ILE A 938 -17.10 -5.58 -19.13
CA ILE A 938 -17.89 -6.81 -19.04
C ILE A 938 -17.25 -7.92 -19.87
N PHE A 939 -16.90 -7.63 -21.12
CA PHE A 939 -16.31 -8.63 -22.00
C PHE A 939 -14.92 -9.07 -21.53
N ASP A 940 -14.09 -8.16 -21.02
CA ASP A 940 -12.79 -8.49 -20.47
C ASP A 940 -12.94 -9.34 -19.20
N ARG A 941 -13.88 -8.99 -18.32
CA ARG A 941 -14.22 -9.81 -17.14
C ARG A 941 -14.73 -11.19 -17.54
N TYR A 942 -15.45 -11.33 -18.65
CA TYR A 942 -15.89 -12.63 -19.16
C TYR A 942 -14.73 -13.45 -19.77
N ASN A 943 -13.98 -12.82 -20.69
CA ASN A 943 -13.07 -13.48 -21.62
C ASN A 943 -11.64 -13.62 -21.10
N THR A 944 -11.20 -12.73 -20.22
CA THR A 944 -9.80 -12.67 -19.75
C THR A 944 -9.63 -13.04 -18.27
N ASN A 945 -10.68 -12.92 -17.47
CA ASN A 945 -10.63 -13.30 -16.05
C ASN A 945 -10.46 -14.83 -15.92
N SER A 946 -9.38 -15.25 -15.25
CA SER A 946 -9.05 -16.67 -15.09
C SER A 946 -10.10 -17.46 -14.32
N TYR A 947 -10.76 -16.84 -13.34
CA TYR A 947 -11.81 -17.48 -12.54
C TYR A 947 -13.07 -17.68 -13.36
N MET A 948 -13.42 -16.71 -14.22
CA MET A 948 -14.51 -16.88 -15.18
C MET A 948 -14.20 -17.99 -16.18
N GLN A 949 -12.99 -18.01 -16.76
CA GLN A 949 -12.58 -19.05 -17.70
C GLN A 949 -12.65 -20.45 -17.06
N ARG A 950 -12.24 -20.57 -15.80
CA ARG A 950 -12.38 -21.81 -15.03
C ARG A 950 -13.84 -22.18 -14.77
N GLU A 951 -14.68 -21.20 -14.46
CA GLU A 951 -16.10 -21.39 -14.20
C GLU A 951 -16.85 -21.94 -15.42
N ILE A 952 -16.51 -21.48 -16.63
CA ILE A 952 -17.09 -22.01 -17.88
C ILE A 952 -16.88 -23.52 -18.00
N PHE A 953 -15.68 -24.00 -17.69
CA PHE A 953 -15.40 -25.44 -17.66
C PHE A 953 -16.11 -26.15 -16.51
N PHE A 954 -16.15 -25.56 -15.32
CA PHE A 954 -16.87 -26.14 -14.18
C PHE A 954 -18.36 -26.31 -14.47
N LYS A 955 -19.00 -25.32 -15.06
CA LYS A 955 -20.39 -25.41 -15.52
C LYS A 955 -20.58 -26.57 -16.49
N ALA A 956 -19.73 -26.68 -17.51
CA ALA A 956 -19.84 -27.76 -18.49
C ALA A 956 -19.72 -29.15 -17.84
N LEU A 957 -18.84 -29.30 -16.83
CA LEU A 957 -18.72 -30.54 -16.06
C LEU A 957 -19.95 -30.80 -15.18
N ASP A 958 -20.46 -29.76 -14.51
CA ASP A 958 -21.64 -29.84 -13.65
C ASP A 958 -22.89 -30.30 -14.44
N GLU A 959 -23.11 -29.75 -15.63
CA GLU A 959 -24.21 -30.13 -16.54
C GLU A 959 -24.15 -31.61 -16.97
N MET A 960 -22.94 -32.18 -17.02
CA MET A 960 -22.74 -33.60 -17.32
C MET A 960 -22.93 -34.51 -16.10
N GLY A 961 -22.92 -33.95 -14.89
CA GLY A 961 -23.05 -34.65 -13.61
C GLY A 961 -21.71 -35.17 -13.10
N VAL A 962 -21.09 -34.41 -12.19
CA VAL A 962 -19.87 -34.80 -11.48
C VAL A 962 -20.23 -35.71 -10.30
N THR A 963 -19.48 -36.80 -10.11
CA THR A 963 -19.59 -37.67 -8.93
C THR A 963 -18.22 -38.02 -8.40
N LEU A 964 -17.94 -37.61 -7.17
CA LEU A 964 -16.72 -37.94 -6.41
C LEU A 964 -16.96 -39.21 -5.57
N HIS A 965 -16.01 -40.14 -5.61
CA HIS A 965 -16.14 -41.47 -4.94
C HIS A 965 -15.31 -41.61 -3.68
N LYS A 966 -14.32 -40.74 -3.44
CA LYS A 966 -13.36 -40.83 -2.33
C LYS A 966 -13.16 -39.52 -1.55
N SER A 967 -13.48 -38.37 -2.15
CA SER A 967 -13.50 -37.06 -1.49
C SER A 967 -14.90 -36.71 -0.97
N ASP A 968 -15.02 -35.61 -0.23
CA ASP A 968 -16.32 -35.06 0.16
C ASP A 968 -17.18 -34.84 -1.10
N ALA A 969 -18.42 -35.34 -1.06
CA ALA A 969 -19.38 -35.21 -2.16
C ALA A 969 -19.64 -33.74 -2.53
N ASN A 970 -19.44 -32.81 -1.59
CA ASN A 970 -19.61 -31.38 -1.78
C ASN A 970 -18.33 -30.64 -2.20
N ALA A 971 -17.17 -31.33 -2.29
CA ALA A 971 -15.90 -30.67 -2.57
C ALA A 971 -15.87 -29.95 -3.93
N PHE A 972 -16.59 -30.46 -4.94
CA PHE A 972 -16.72 -29.80 -6.23
C PHE A 972 -17.45 -28.46 -6.11
N GLU A 973 -18.59 -28.43 -5.41
CA GLU A 973 -19.36 -27.20 -5.18
C GLU A 973 -18.56 -26.19 -4.36
N LEU A 974 -17.88 -26.62 -3.30
CA LEU A 974 -17.04 -25.72 -2.49
C LEU A 974 -15.91 -25.07 -3.32
N ILE A 975 -15.23 -25.84 -4.19
CA ILE A 975 -14.21 -25.30 -5.08
C ILE A 975 -14.81 -24.30 -6.08
N ARG A 976 -16.02 -24.57 -6.56
CA ARG A 976 -16.75 -23.70 -7.47
C ARG A 976 -17.18 -22.40 -6.78
N GLU A 977 -17.65 -22.47 -5.53
CA GLU A 977 -17.95 -21.31 -4.69
C GLU A 977 -16.72 -20.45 -4.42
N VAL A 978 -15.58 -21.05 -4.06
CA VAL A 978 -14.29 -20.34 -3.91
C VAL A 978 -13.92 -19.63 -5.22
N ASN A 979 -14.05 -20.31 -6.36
CA ASN A 979 -13.77 -19.72 -7.67
C ASN A 979 -14.70 -18.52 -7.98
N LYS A 980 -16.00 -18.62 -7.68
CA LYS A 980 -16.97 -17.53 -7.87
C LYS A 980 -16.69 -16.35 -6.93
N ARG A 981 -16.29 -16.59 -5.68
CA ARG A 981 -15.87 -15.51 -4.76
C ARG A 981 -14.61 -14.78 -5.23
N GLN A 982 -13.62 -15.55 -5.68
CA GLN A 982 -12.39 -15.00 -6.27
C GLN A 982 -12.69 -14.18 -7.54
N PHE A 983 -13.66 -14.60 -8.35
CA PHE A 983 -14.15 -13.81 -9.48
C PHE A 983 -14.75 -12.46 -9.06
N PHE A 984 -15.47 -12.42 -7.93
CA PHE A 984 -16.05 -11.20 -7.37
C PHE A 984 -15.11 -10.42 -6.45
N ASP A 985 -13.84 -10.82 -6.37
CA ASP A 985 -12.86 -10.22 -5.46
C ASP A 985 -13.30 -10.16 -3.99
N TYR A 986 -14.30 -10.98 -3.61
CA TYR A 986 -14.98 -11.02 -2.31
C TYR A 986 -15.81 -9.77 -1.96
N LEU A 987 -16.25 -9.00 -2.96
CA LEU A 987 -16.97 -7.74 -2.76
C LEU A 987 -18.50 -7.83 -2.94
N ASN A 988 -19.01 -8.99 -3.37
CA ASN A 988 -20.43 -9.19 -3.64
C ASN A 988 -21.23 -9.55 -2.38
N GLU A 989 -22.56 -9.37 -2.44
CA GLU A 989 -23.44 -9.64 -1.30
C GLU A 989 -23.39 -11.12 -0.87
N ARG A 990 -23.26 -11.34 0.45
CA ARG A 990 -23.40 -12.65 1.09
C ARG A 990 -24.24 -12.52 2.37
N PRO A 991 -25.01 -13.56 2.75
CA PRO A 991 -25.82 -13.51 3.96
C PRO A 991 -25.00 -13.20 5.21
N ASN A 992 -25.43 -12.17 5.96
CA ASN A 992 -24.82 -11.73 7.22
C ASN A 992 -23.38 -11.18 7.11
N LEU A 993 -22.93 -10.83 5.91
CA LEU A 993 -21.61 -10.25 5.67
C LEU A 993 -21.72 -8.86 5.04
N GLU A 994 -20.72 -8.02 5.27
CA GLU A 994 -20.60 -6.73 4.58
C GLU A 994 -20.18 -6.94 3.13
N PHE A 995 -20.57 -6.01 2.26
CA PHE A 995 -20.26 -6.03 0.84
C PHE A 995 -20.11 -4.60 0.30
N ASP A 996 -19.51 -4.47 -0.88
CA ASP A 996 -19.40 -3.18 -1.57
C ASP A 996 -20.65 -2.95 -2.43
N ALA A 997 -21.48 -1.97 -2.04
CA ALA A 997 -22.74 -1.69 -2.73
C ALA A 997 -22.55 -1.25 -4.19
N ASN A 998 -21.46 -0.57 -4.53
CA ASN A 998 -21.19 -0.18 -5.92
C ASN A 998 -20.76 -1.38 -6.75
N TYR A 999 -19.93 -2.26 -6.19
CA TYR A 999 -19.54 -3.51 -6.84
C TYR A 999 -20.74 -4.41 -7.08
N GLU A 1000 -21.58 -4.58 -6.06
CA GLU A 1000 -22.82 -5.35 -6.12
C GLU A 1000 -23.76 -4.76 -7.17
N ALA A 1001 -23.96 -3.44 -7.21
CA ALA A 1001 -24.77 -2.79 -8.25
C ALA A 1001 -24.25 -3.08 -9.66
N LEU A 1002 -22.93 -3.12 -9.87
CA LEU A 1002 -22.35 -3.36 -11.20
C LEU A 1002 -22.32 -4.85 -11.60
N TYR A 1003 -22.09 -5.77 -10.65
CA TYR A 1003 -21.73 -7.16 -10.96
C TYR A 1003 -22.48 -8.24 -10.17
N GLY A 1004 -23.30 -7.89 -9.17
CA GLY A 1004 -23.84 -8.82 -8.18
C GLY A 1004 -24.63 -10.01 -8.73
N ASP A 1005 -25.43 -9.80 -9.77
CA ASP A 1005 -26.24 -10.83 -10.42
C ASP A 1005 -25.53 -11.53 -11.60
N TRP A 1006 -24.21 -11.39 -11.72
CA TRP A 1006 -23.45 -11.88 -12.87
C TRP A 1006 -23.74 -13.35 -13.22
N PHE A 1007 -23.61 -14.24 -12.22
CA PHE A 1007 -23.88 -15.66 -12.44
C PHE A 1007 -25.38 -15.98 -12.51
N GLU A 1008 -26.24 -15.20 -11.84
CA GLU A 1008 -27.70 -15.34 -11.96
C GLU A 1008 -28.14 -15.09 -13.41
N ILE A 1009 -27.70 -13.97 -14.02
CA ILE A 1009 -27.98 -13.65 -15.43
C ILE A 1009 -27.40 -14.72 -16.37
N LEU A 1010 -26.16 -15.16 -16.13
CA LEU A 1010 -25.51 -16.12 -17.01
C LEU A 1010 -26.16 -17.51 -16.92
N GLU A 1011 -26.51 -17.98 -15.74
CA GLU A 1011 -27.04 -19.33 -15.51
C GLU A 1011 -28.55 -19.45 -15.80
N GLY A 1012 -29.32 -18.36 -15.65
CA GLY A 1012 -30.73 -18.27 -16.08
C GLY A 1012 -31.75 -18.42 -14.97
#